data_AF-A0A0E9LWZ6-F1
#
_entry.id   AF-A0A0E9LWZ6-F1
#
_cell.length_a   1.000
_cell.length_b   1.000
_cell.length_c   1.000
_cell.angle_alpha   90.00
_cell.angle_beta   90.00
_cell.angle_gamma   90.00
#
_symmetry.space_group_name_H-M   'P 1'
#
loop_
_entity.id
_entity.type
_entity.pdbx_description
1 polymer ?
#
loop_
_entity_poly.entity_id
_entity_poly.type
_entity_poly.pdbx_seq_one_letter_code
_entity_poly.pdbx_strand_id
1 'polypeptide(L)'
;MSILRILLLLVVTTMTSMAGAQVQVSLNVDANPTPKIADWVNRSEVAMLTVTNTNPELEGLEYKTMITVSVDNQVVAETKLAQVPARPLPFGSEVLLADELIPYEALTFYGKTAETIAQTGMLPAGVYSFCVSLVDLNNKTLSTPEEVCRPMFITSYQTPELIYPHSNAAIQSMLLQGTEFVWTPITPSPPADLGVKYIVTISEVYEHQSPSQAFLANFPLVEEEVIGSNRLLWPTDLDVPDDSTQYVWAVKAVTMDDEPYHTENAGFSAPGTFLVQPDNPMAKMGGGDEEGGEKNGGEENEGPPVTPGTLAASDTLYAGLNGEFEVLVNNVQVDNGKYTGEGTVFVQWLNARVEVAFDSIVVDVNKQLAEGKIIAVIHEDAPVYPVQWALEATANVPFNNQIANSIVNWVENTTQQTIPFNNLTEYTTPVKVPLGLVFPDGNELAIHEMAFQPNKSEFNLIAAKAVPPSWGTTRLGFKATNIRFHPTSIEMPPERIELVEDITLGNAGNDMVFVFKKPDTNHLGCFIEWDDDGFSEYGIEVETLFTRDWMVPSPDNDPNKKVAASLSANGTDWDDLILGGTLEKAEIVGAGGITILGDSLYYDFSDFLNPPAITFPENYPGDTTETFRGFYMQALEMEMPEAWQTQANNQPKIAVYDMIIDNMGITMLAEATSVLQFPDAKVADLIASIDTVHVELIANSLIEAGVKGRVGLPVSKKDSIQNPLEYVALFNNPQLPGEPVSFQLTVSPTGPVNAHMLKGELELAQTSNIMAHIEKDHKTFDIDLDGEFKWTNITLGPVKSVNMGLNFQGLGMSYDSTNALEMGFNIGSWSFASPQKMLANFPVTIDEIDYTMLPPQPGQLMRGRVNFDVIFNLTSNIGGMSGLGVEFAIENNTGGQKFYPQYIGTQIDSISVHANLSAVNIKGAIGFRNDDPVYGNGFIGELSAEFKAVGIQVSALAEFGNTAYLNNNEIYRYWRVEAGVVLPAPGVVFMPGVAFRGFGGGAFYNMEAALSGTTYNFTPQKSSLGFRAMATLATTPKEDGFNADVGLLGQFSTSGGLTYIAFTGDFWVGADLTSASRAKAKIDGNLSAAYNFPDRHFNFSTNVNVNAPPITTPSPVNMVLDIDGKNNQWYFKFGEPQNLNMVRILGVNLYEYLMFGNHIPTPNGFTPTFRNAYHGAVGHYPGGSVGNGGVGGATQTGSGFALGVGFMFDKSDQKHLTGNYYLAYQLGAGAELHLAS
;
A
#
# COMPACT_ATOMS: atom_id res chain seq x y z
N MET A 1 -60.73 -2.83 34.31
CA MET A 1 -59.60 -3.78 34.29
C MET A 1 -59.49 -4.63 33.00
N SER A 2 -60.42 -4.53 32.03
CA SER A 2 -60.32 -5.28 30.76
C SER A 2 -59.59 -4.55 29.62
N ILE A 3 -59.30 -3.25 29.75
CA ILE A 3 -58.57 -2.48 28.72
C ILE A 3 -57.05 -2.61 28.92
N LEU A 4 -56.58 -2.78 30.17
CA LEU A 4 -55.15 -2.97 30.47
C LEU A 4 -54.66 -4.39 30.11
N ARG A 5 -55.54 -5.39 30.08
CA ARG A 5 -55.20 -6.77 29.65
C ARG A 5 -55.15 -6.93 28.13
N ILE A 6 -55.86 -6.09 27.36
CA ILE A 6 -55.83 -6.12 25.89
C ILE A 6 -54.62 -5.33 25.38
N LEU A 7 -54.22 -4.25 26.06
CA LEU A 7 -53.00 -3.51 25.72
C LEU A 7 -51.72 -4.29 26.06
N LEU A 8 -51.70 -5.04 27.17
CA LEU A 8 -50.53 -5.86 27.54
C LEU A 8 -50.38 -7.10 26.65
N LEU A 9 -51.46 -7.62 26.06
CA LEU A 9 -51.39 -8.73 25.11
C LEU A 9 -50.94 -8.28 23.71
N LEU A 10 -51.23 -7.03 23.31
CA LEU A 10 -50.82 -6.46 22.01
C LEU A 10 -49.36 -5.99 21.99
N VAL A 11 -48.82 -5.56 23.14
CA VAL A 11 -47.41 -5.14 23.28
C VAL A 11 -46.46 -6.33 23.44
N VAL A 12 -46.94 -7.50 23.89
CA VAL A 12 -46.12 -8.72 24.01
C VAL A 12 -46.17 -9.60 22.74
N THR A 13 -47.01 -9.27 21.74
CA THR A 13 -47.12 -10.05 20.48
C THR A 13 -46.61 -9.33 19.22
N THR A 14 -45.94 -8.17 19.35
CA THR A 14 -45.36 -7.44 18.20
C THR A 14 -43.87 -7.11 18.33
N MET A 15 -43.16 -7.70 19.31
CA MET A 15 -41.69 -7.71 19.36
C MET A 15 -41.14 -9.13 19.42
N THR A 16 -41.42 -9.90 18.39
CA THR A 16 -40.49 -10.91 17.89
C THR A 16 -40.14 -10.49 16.48
N SER A 17 -39.24 -9.51 16.33
CA SER A 17 -38.37 -9.56 15.16
C SER A 17 -37.61 -10.86 15.30
N MET A 18 -37.91 -11.82 14.44
CA MET A 18 -37.04 -12.97 14.26
C MET A 18 -35.64 -12.41 13.98
N ALA A 19 -34.76 -12.40 14.98
CA ALA A 19 -33.35 -12.56 14.72
C ALA A 19 -33.24 -13.98 14.17
N GLY A 20 -33.50 -14.15 12.88
CA GLY A 20 -33.12 -15.35 12.17
C GLY A 20 -31.62 -15.47 12.39
N ALA A 21 -31.16 -16.58 12.94
CA ALA A 21 -29.74 -16.78 13.11
C ALA A 21 -29.07 -16.72 11.72
N GLN A 22 -28.08 -15.84 11.61
CA GLN A 22 -27.48 -15.39 10.35
C GLN A 22 -26.23 -16.20 10.04
N VAL A 23 -26.04 -16.58 8.78
CA VAL A 23 -24.78 -17.14 8.28
C VAL A 23 -23.82 -15.97 8.07
N GLN A 24 -22.86 -15.81 8.98
CA GLN A 24 -21.87 -14.75 8.88
C GLN A 24 -20.83 -15.11 7.83
N VAL A 25 -20.47 -14.15 7.00
CA VAL A 25 -19.44 -14.32 5.99
C VAL A 25 -18.38 -13.24 6.15
N SER A 26 -17.12 -13.66 6.08
CA SER A 26 -15.96 -12.76 6.05
C SER A 26 -15.10 -13.12 4.86
N LEU A 27 -14.86 -12.14 3.99
CA LEU A 27 -14.04 -12.29 2.81
C LEU A 27 -12.71 -11.56 3.02
N ASN A 28 -11.63 -12.26 2.74
CA ASN A 28 -10.30 -11.69 2.51
C ASN A 28 -9.90 -11.99 1.07
N VAL A 29 -9.32 -11.02 0.37
CA VAL A 29 -8.77 -11.18 -0.98
C VAL A 29 -7.45 -10.44 -1.02
N ASP A 30 -6.53 -10.96 -1.82
CA ASP A 30 -5.30 -10.26 -2.14
C ASP A 30 -5.65 -8.89 -2.73
N ALA A 31 -5.08 -7.83 -2.15
CA ALA A 31 -5.32 -6.46 -2.60
C ALA A 31 -4.62 -6.19 -3.94
N ASN A 32 -3.57 -6.94 -4.31
CA ASN A 32 -2.85 -6.79 -5.58
C ASN A 32 -2.68 -8.14 -6.30
N PRO A 33 -3.79 -8.81 -6.68
CA PRO A 33 -3.69 -10.13 -7.29
C PRO A 33 -3.07 -10.04 -8.68
N THR A 34 -2.43 -11.13 -9.13
CA THR A 34 -1.88 -11.24 -10.49
C THR A 34 -2.94 -10.88 -11.55
N PRO A 35 -2.61 -10.14 -12.62
CA PRO A 35 -3.56 -9.85 -13.70
C PRO A 35 -4.04 -11.12 -14.41
N LYS A 36 -3.33 -12.24 -14.29
CA LYS A 36 -3.65 -13.50 -14.99
C LYS A 36 -4.73 -14.29 -14.26
N ILE A 37 -5.91 -14.38 -14.88
CA ILE A 37 -7.08 -15.04 -14.28
C ILE A 37 -6.86 -16.54 -14.06
N ALA A 38 -6.07 -17.18 -14.92
CA ALA A 38 -5.76 -18.61 -14.79
C ALA A 38 -5.03 -18.94 -13.47
N ASP A 39 -4.28 -17.99 -12.92
CA ASP A 39 -3.52 -18.18 -11.68
C ASP A 39 -4.43 -18.08 -10.44
N TRP A 40 -5.58 -17.39 -10.54
CA TRP A 40 -6.55 -17.26 -9.46
C TRP A 40 -7.22 -18.61 -9.14
N VAL A 41 -7.25 -19.51 -10.11
CA VAL A 41 -7.79 -20.87 -9.98
C VAL A 41 -6.82 -21.80 -9.25
N ASN A 42 -5.50 -21.53 -9.32
CA ASN A 42 -4.46 -22.40 -8.78
C ASN A 42 -3.86 -21.90 -7.45
N ARG A 43 -4.10 -20.63 -7.08
CA ARG A 43 -3.57 -19.99 -5.87
C ARG A 43 -4.64 -19.87 -4.79
N SER A 44 -4.51 -20.65 -3.73
CA SER A 44 -5.43 -20.67 -2.59
C SER A 44 -5.57 -19.34 -1.84
N GLU A 45 -4.53 -18.51 -1.88
CA GLU A 45 -4.36 -17.28 -1.11
C GLU A 45 -4.97 -16.02 -1.75
N VAL A 46 -5.38 -16.10 -3.03
CA VAL A 46 -5.97 -14.96 -3.76
C VAL A 46 -7.30 -14.53 -3.15
N ALA A 47 -8.08 -15.47 -2.64
CA ALA A 47 -9.35 -15.23 -2.00
C ALA A 47 -9.62 -16.28 -0.91
N MET A 48 -10.00 -15.82 0.28
CA MET A 48 -10.39 -16.66 1.41
C MET A 48 -11.73 -16.19 1.96
N LEU A 49 -12.76 -17.03 1.83
CA LEU A 49 -14.08 -16.78 2.40
C LEU A 49 -14.27 -17.66 3.64
N THR A 50 -14.41 -17.03 4.81
CA THR A 50 -14.86 -17.71 6.03
C THR A 50 -16.37 -17.64 6.12
N VAL A 51 -17.03 -18.79 6.21
CA VAL A 51 -18.48 -18.94 6.39
C VAL A 51 -18.73 -19.48 7.79
N THR A 52 -19.42 -18.73 8.64
CA THR A 52 -19.74 -19.12 10.01
C THR A 52 -21.24 -19.26 10.19
N ASN A 53 -21.70 -20.51 10.34
CA ASN A 53 -23.07 -20.83 10.67
C ASN A 53 -23.22 -21.06 12.17
N THR A 54 -23.94 -20.15 12.84
CA THR A 54 -24.25 -20.25 14.28
C THR A 54 -25.60 -20.92 14.56
N ASN A 55 -26.33 -21.36 13.51
CA ASN A 55 -27.65 -21.97 13.62
C ASN A 55 -27.62 -23.48 13.31
N PRO A 56 -27.88 -24.36 14.30
CA PRO A 56 -27.99 -25.80 14.07
C PRO A 56 -29.15 -26.16 13.10
N GLU A 57 -30.18 -25.32 12.97
CA GLU A 57 -31.30 -25.57 12.06
C GLU A 57 -30.96 -25.35 10.57
N LEU A 58 -29.87 -24.63 10.28
CA LEU A 58 -29.38 -24.42 8.92
C LEU A 58 -28.32 -25.46 8.50
N GLU A 59 -27.92 -26.35 9.43
CA GLU A 59 -26.98 -27.42 9.13
C GLU A 59 -27.54 -28.36 8.04
N GLY A 60 -26.79 -28.53 6.97
CA GLY A 60 -27.18 -29.32 5.80
C GLY A 60 -28.04 -28.58 4.77
N LEU A 61 -28.34 -27.29 4.94
CA LEU A 61 -28.97 -26.47 3.91
C LEU A 61 -28.00 -26.29 2.73
N GLU A 62 -28.43 -26.58 1.50
CA GLU A 62 -27.60 -26.40 0.32
C GLU A 62 -27.51 -24.92 -0.09
N TYR A 63 -26.29 -24.41 -0.24
CA TYR A 63 -26.00 -23.06 -0.70
C TYR A 63 -25.03 -23.05 -1.90
N LYS A 64 -25.00 -21.92 -2.60
CA LYS A 64 -24.07 -21.61 -3.70
C LYS A 64 -23.41 -20.26 -3.44
N THR A 65 -22.18 -20.10 -3.91
CA THR A 65 -21.46 -18.82 -3.90
C THR A 65 -21.85 -18.02 -5.15
N MET A 66 -22.28 -16.77 -4.96
CA MET A 66 -22.46 -15.81 -6.03
C MET A 66 -21.32 -14.81 -5.97
N ILE A 67 -20.52 -14.72 -7.03
CA ILE A 67 -19.42 -13.76 -7.16
C ILE A 67 -19.80 -12.72 -8.20
N THR A 68 -19.54 -11.47 -7.87
CA THR A 68 -19.63 -10.34 -8.78
C THR A 68 -18.30 -9.59 -8.76
N VAL A 69 -17.72 -9.33 -9.92
CA VAL A 69 -16.55 -8.48 -10.08
C VAL A 69 -16.97 -7.24 -10.86
N SER A 70 -16.67 -6.06 -10.33
CA SER A 70 -17.02 -4.79 -10.96
C SER A 70 -15.82 -3.84 -11.06
N VAL A 71 -15.81 -3.01 -12.10
CA VAL A 71 -14.90 -1.86 -12.29
C VAL A 71 -15.78 -0.65 -12.53
N ASP A 72 -15.52 0.46 -11.83
CA ASP A 72 -16.35 1.69 -11.91
C ASP A 72 -17.86 1.42 -11.72
N ASN A 73 -18.22 0.54 -10.79
CA ASN A 73 -19.58 0.05 -10.54
C ASN A 73 -20.28 -0.63 -11.74
N GLN A 74 -19.54 -0.99 -12.80
CA GLN A 74 -20.03 -1.86 -13.87
C GLN A 74 -19.58 -3.29 -13.64
N VAL A 75 -20.52 -4.24 -13.69
CA VAL A 75 -20.20 -5.67 -13.57
C VAL A 75 -19.40 -6.11 -14.79
N VAL A 76 -18.14 -6.49 -14.57
CA VAL A 76 -17.22 -7.00 -15.59
C VAL A 76 -17.11 -8.52 -15.55
N ALA A 77 -17.42 -9.15 -14.42
CA ALA A 77 -17.59 -10.59 -14.32
C ALA A 77 -18.66 -10.99 -13.30
N GLU A 78 -19.40 -12.07 -13.58
CA GLU A 78 -20.34 -12.65 -12.60
C GLU A 78 -20.43 -14.17 -12.74
N THR A 79 -20.74 -14.85 -11.64
CA THR A 79 -20.98 -16.31 -11.64
C THR A 79 -22.34 -16.67 -12.20
N LYS A 80 -22.37 -17.64 -13.12
CA LYS A 80 -23.56 -18.37 -13.56
C LYS A 80 -23.97 -19.36 -12.47
N LEU A 81 -24.89 -18.96 -11.59
CA LEU A 81 -25.38 -19.79 -10.47
C LEU A 81 -25.83 -21.20 -10.86
N ALA A 82 -26.31 -21.41 -12.09
CA ALA A 82 -26.68 -22.74 -12.60
C ALA A 82 -25.49 -23.71 -12.71
N GLN A 83 -24.27 -23.20 -12.87
CA GLN A 83 -23.03 -23.95 -13.06
C GLN A 83 -22.17 -24.01 -11.79
N VAL A 84 -22.50 -23.23 -10.76
CA VAL A 84 -21.85 -23.29 -9.44
C VAL A 84 -22.35 -24.55 -8.68
N PRO A 85 -21.46 -25.42 -8.18
CA PRO A 85 -21.83 -26.59 -7.39
C PRO A 85 -22.44 -26.17 -6.04
N ALA A 86 -23.52 -26.83 -5.64
CA ALA A 86 -24.14 -26.60 -4.33
C ALA A 86 -23.34 -27.31 -3.22
N ARG A 87 -23.21 -26.66 -2.06
CA ARG A 87 -22.51 -27.18 -0.88
C ARG A 87 -23.47 -27.24 0.32
N PRO A 88 -23.43 -28.30 1.15
CA PRO A 88 -24.20 -28.33 2.38
C PRO A 88 -23.54 -27.41 3.42
N LEU A 89 -24.33 -26.52 4.05
CA LEU A 89 -23.85 -25.61 5.08
C LEU A 89 -23.52 -26.38 6.38
N PRO A 90 -22.27 -26.40 6.87
CA PRO A 90 -21.93 -27.05 8.13
C PRO A 90 -22.40 -26.21 9.33
N PHE A 91 -22.50 -26.82 10.53
CA PHE A 91 -22.60 -26.07 11.78
C PHE A 91 -21.19 -25.69 12.27
N GLY A 92 -20.96 -24.41 12.59
CA GLY A 92 -19.62 -23.87 12.89
C GLY A 92 -19.03 -23.07 11.73
N SER A 93 -17.69 -22.95 11.69
CA SER A 93 -16.98 -22.21 10.63
C SER A 93 -16.39 -23.15 9.58
N GLU A 94 -16.52 -22.76 8.31
CA GLU A 94 -15.87 -23.36 7.14
C GLU A 94 -15.07 -22.27 6.44
N VAL A 95 -13.94 -22.64 5.84
CA VAL A 95 -13.11 -21.72 5.05
C VAL A 95 -13.07 -22.24 3.62
N LEU A 96 -13.48 -21.39 2.68
CA LEU A 96 -13.36 -21.63 1.24
C LEU A 96 -12.16 -20.85 0.72
N LEU A 97 -11.26 -21.53 0.03
CA LEU A 97 -10.11 -20.95 -0.65
C LEU A 97 -10.48 -20.58 -2.10
N ALA A 98 -9.58 -19.89 -2.81
CA ALA A 98 -9.91 -19.30 -4.12
C ALA A 98 -10.35 -20.33 -5.18
N ASP A 99 -9.72 -21.51 -5.20
CA ASP A 99 -10.04 -22.63 -6.10
C ASP A 99 -11.45 -23.20 -5.86
N GLU A 100 -11.88 -23.14 -4.60
CA GLU A 100 -13.20 -23.55 -4.15
C GLU A 100 -14.28 -22.47 -4.34
N LEU A 101 -13.85 -21.20 -4.27
CA LEU A 101 -14.71 -20.02 -4.33
C LEU A 101 -15.01 -19.62 -5.78
N ILE A 102 -14.01 -19.69 -6.67
CA ILE A 102 -14.03 -19.19 -8.06
C ILE A 102 -14.05 -20.36 -9.06
N PRO A 103 -15.22 -20.97 -9.34
CA PRO A 103 -15.34 -21.94 -10.41
C PRO A 103 -15.21 -21.25 -11.78
N TYR A 104 -14.00 -21.23 -12.34
CA TYR A 104 -13.68 -20.52 -13.61
C TYR A 104 -14.65 -20.85 -14.75
N GLU A 105 -15.05 -22.12 -14.87
CA GLU A 105 -16.02 -22.57 -15.89
C GLU A 105 -17.42 -21.96 -15.73
N ALA A 106 -17.74 -21.44 -14.54
CA ALA A 106 -19.00 -20.81 -14.20
C ALA A 106 -18.94 -19.27 -14.22
N LEU A 107 -17.83 -18.65 -14.63
CA LEU A 107 -17.74 -17.19 -14.79
C LEU A 107 -18.25 -16.72 -16.16
N THR A 108 -18.91 -15.55 -16.17
CA THR A 108 -19.22 -14.80 -17.39
C THR A 108 -18.46 -13.48 -17.32
N PHE A 109 -17.73 -13.12 -18.37
CA PHE A 109 -17.09 -11.81 -18.49
C PHE A 109 -17.90 -10.91 -19.44
N TYR A 110 -17.89 -9.60 -19.18
CA TYR A 110 -18.66 -8.59 -19.90
C TYR A 110 -17.79 -7.44 -20.41
N GLY A 111 -18.30 -6.73 -21.44
CA GLY A 111 -17.69 -5.50 -21.95
C GLY A 111 -16.30 -5.67 -22.58
N LYS A 112 -15.53 -4.58 -22.63
CA LYS A 112 -14.14 -4.55 -23.14
C LYS A 112 -13.19 -5.49 -22.39
N THR A 113 -13.49 -5.77 -21.12
CA THR A 113 -12.76 -6.71 -20.27
C THR A 113 -12.82 -8.13 -20.85
N ALA A 114 -13.98 -8.56 -21.37
CA ALA A 114 -14.12 -9.88 -22.00
C ALA A 114 -13.28 -10.02 -23.28
N GLU A 115 -13.18 -8.97 -24.09
CA GLU A 115 -12.35 -8.93 -25.30
C GLU A 115 -10.86 -9.02 -24.94
N THR A 116 -10.43 -8.28 -23.92
CA THR A 116 -9.04 -8.26 -23.45
C THR A 116 -8.62 -9.61 -22.87
N ILE A 117 -9.46 -10.23 -22.04
CA ILE A 117 -9.21 -11.57 -21.50
C ILE A 117 -9.14 -12.62 -22.61
N ALA A 118 -10.00 -12.51 -23.63
CA ALA A 118 -10.01 -13.45 -24.74
C ALA A 118 -8.74 -13.35 -25.61
N GLN A 119 -8.10 -12.19 -25.67
CA GLN A 119 -6.89 -11.95 -26.44
C GLN A 119 -5.60 -12.24 -25.64
N THR A 120 -5.59 -11.91 -24.34
CA THR A 120 -4.36 -11.86 -23.53
C THR A 120 -4.35 -12.85 -22.35
N GLY A 121 -5.51 -13.37 -21.94
CA GLY A 121 -5.65 -14.17 -20.72
C GLY A 121 -5.51 -13.37 -19.42
N MET A 122 -5.42 -12.03 -19.50
CA MET A 122 -5.19 -11.12 -18.38
C MET A 122 -6.36 -10.15 -18.18
N LEU A 123 -6.55 -9.71 -16.94
CA LEU A 123 -7.38 -8.57 -16.60
C LEU A 123 -6.62 -7.28 -16.93
N PRO A 124 -7.31 -6.28 -17.51
CA PRO A 124 -6.79 -4.92 -17.63
C PRO A 124 -6.35 -4.34 -16.29
N ALA A 125 -5.43 -3.37 -16.33
CA ALA A 125 -5.12 -2.57 -15.15
C ALA A 125 -6.36 -1.79 -14.69
N GLY A 126 -6.55 -1.69 -13.38
CA GLY A 126 -7.71 -0.99 -12.80
C GLY A 126 -8.05 -1.41 -11.38
N VAL A 127 -9.02 -0.70 -10.80
CA VAL A 127 -9.56 -0.99 -9.47
C VAL A 127 -10.81 -1.86 -9.62
N TYR A 128 -10.71 -3.09 -9.17
CA TYR A 128 -11.78 -4.08 -9.21
C TYR A 128 -12.41 -4.20 -7.82
N SER A 129 -13.73 -4.32 -7.74
CA SER A 129 -14.43 -4.72 -6.53
C SER A 129 -14.86 -6.17 -6.66
N PHE A 130 -14.33 -7.04 -5.80
CA PHE A 130 -14.65 -8.47 -5.73
C PHE A 130 -15.65 -8.72 -4.61
N CYS A 131 -16.87 -9.07 -4.99
CA CYS A 131 -18.01 -9.23 -4.09
C CYS A 131 -18.46 -10.69 -4.03
N VAL A 132 -18.80 -11.16 -2.83
CA VAL A 132 -19.30 -12.52 -2.59
C VAL A 132 -20.57 -12.50 -1.75
N SER A 133 -21.57 -13.28 -2.17
CA SER A 133 -22.77 -13.60 -1.38
C SER A 133 -23.06 -15.10 -1.39
N LEU A 134 -23.75 -15.59 -0.36
CA LEU A 134 -24.22 -16.98 -0.29
C LEU A 134 -25.72 -17.00 -0.57
N VAL A 135 -26.14 -17.85 -1.51
CA VAL A 135 -27.55 -18.00 -1.89
C VAL A 135 -28.01 -19.46 -1.77
N ASP A 136 -29.27 -19.67 -1.41
CA ASP A 136 -29.89 -21.01 -1.43
C ASP A 136 -30.22 -21.45 -2.88
N LEU A 137 -30.74 -22.66 -3.04
CA LEU A 137 -31.15 -23.20 -4.35
C LEU A 137 -32.30 -22.43 -5.03
N ASN A 138 -32.99 -21.55 -4.31
CA ASN A 138 -34.03 -20.67 -4.83
C ASN A 138 -33.51 -19.24 -5.07
N ASN A 139 -32.18 -19.04 -5.03
CA ASN A 139 -31.49 -17.76 -5.14
C ASN A 139 -31.83 -16.76 -4.03
N LYS A 140 -32.24 -17.24 -2.85
CA LYS A 140 -32.44 -16.40 -1.67
C LYS A 140 -31.12 -16.24 -0.92
N THR A 141 -30.72 -14.99 -0.65
CA THR A 141 -29.51 -14.68 0.11
C THR A 141 -29.57 -15.23 1.53
N LEU A 142 -28.49 -15.91 1.93
CA LEU A 142 -28.27 -16.53 3.24
C LEU A 142 -27.18 -15.80 4.05
N SER A 143 -26.23 -15.15 3.36
CA SER A 143 -25.11 -14.42 3.95
C SER A 143 -25.55 -13.19 4.74
N THR A 144 -24.80 -12.86 5.78
CA THR A 144 -24.87 -11.57 6.48
C THR A 144 -23.45 -11.01 6.68
N PRO A 145 -23.13 -9.81 6.15
CA PRO A 145 -23.98 -8.96 5.30
C PRO A 145 -24.42 -9.65 4.00
N GLU A 146 -25.47 -9.14 3.34
CA GLU A 146 -26.05 -9.79 2.14
C GLU A 146 -24.99 -10.06 1.07
N GLU A 147 -24.04 -9.14 0.91
CA GLU A 147 -22.86 -9.26 0.06
C GLU A 147 -21.65 -8.67 0.81
N VAL A 148 -20.49 -9.31 0.70
CA VAL A 148 -19.21 -8.81 1.22
C VAL A 148 -18.32 -8.48 0.03
N CYS A 149 -17.92 -7.21 -0.10
CA CYS A 149 -17.05 -6.74 -1.17
C CYS A 149 -15.67 -6.34 -0.63
N ARG A 150 -14.65 -6.59 -1.44
CA ARG A 150 -13.27 -6.19 -1.17
C ARG A 150 -12.61 -5.67 -2.44
N PRO A 151 -11.85 -4.56 -2.37
CA PRO A 151 -11.15 -4.03 -3.53
C PRO A 151 -9.93 -4.89 -3.90
N MET A 152 -9.62 -4.94 -5.19
CA MET A 152 -8.43 -5.52 -5.79
C MET A 152 -7.86 -4.53 -6.79
N PHE A 153 -6.54 -4.36 -6.79
CA PHE A 153 -5.82 -3.47 -7.68
C PHE A 153 -5.01 -4.29 -8.66
N ILE A 154 -5.32 -4.17 -9.95
CA ILE A 154 -4.50 -4.73 -11.01
C ILE A 154 -3.58 -3.61 -11.49
N THR A 155 -2.31 -3.66 -11.12
CA THR A 155 -1.29 -2.66 -11.50
C THR A 155 -0.69 -2.96 -12.87
N SER A 156 -0.57 -1.95 -13.73
CA SER A 156 0.28 -2.02 -14.92
C SER A 156 1.75 -2.02 -14.50
N TYR A 157 2.58 -2.79 -15.20
CA TYR A 157 4.03 -2.76 -15.01
C TYR A 157 4.63 -1.66 -15.87
N GLN A 158 5.38 -0.73 -15.27
CA GLN A 158 6.17 0.25 -16.01
C GLN A 158 7.31 -0.45 -16.74
N THR A 159 7.56 -0.05 -17.99
CA THR A 159 8.72 -0.56 -18.75
C THR A 159 10.03 -0.09 -18.11
N PRO A 160 11.13 -0.88 -18.20
CA PRO A 160 12.44 -0.43 -17.74
C PRO A 160 12.90 0.86 -18.42
N GLU A 161 13.51 1.75 -17.67
CA GLU A 161 14.15 2.98 -18.17
C GLU A 161 15.66 2.77 -18.30
N LEU A 162 16.23 3.26 -19.39
CA LEU A 162 17.66 3.13 -19.69
C LEU A 162 18.46 4.17 -18.89
N ILE A 163 19.34 3.74 -18.00
CA ILE A 163 20.13 4.61 -17.10
C ILE A 163 21.48 4.99 -17.75
N TYR A 164 22.18 4.00 -18.33
CA TYR A 164 23.46 4.22 -18.98
C TYR A 164 23.75 3.10 -20.00
N PRO A 165 24.32 3.39 -21.18
CA PRO A 165 24.56 4.72 -21.73
C PRO A 165 23.24 5.48 -21.99
N HIS A 166 23.20 6.75 -21.61
CA HIS A 166 22.05 7.62 -21.90
C HIS A 166 21.97 7.90 -23.41
N SER A 167 20.80 8.30 -23.89
CA SER A 167 20.59 8.55 -25.32
C SER A 167 21.59 9.56 -25.88
N ASN A 168 22.19 9.27 -27.03
CA ASN A 168 23.28 9.98 -27.69
C ASN A 168 24.62 10.06 -26.90
N ALA A 169 24.84 9.21 -25.89
CA ALA A 169 26.13 9.18 -25.19
C ALA A 169 27.28 8.84 -26.14
N ALA A 170 28.40 9.58 -26.05
CA ALA A 170 29.62 9.29 -26.79
C ALA A 170 30.59 8.46 -25.93
N ILE A 171 30.94 7.26 -26.39
CA ILE A 171 31.84 6.31 -25.72
C ILE A 171 33.11 6.18 -26.55
N GLN A 172 34.28 6.40 -25.93
CA GLN A 172 35.56 6.15 -26.60
C GLN A 172 35.77 4.65 -26.80
N SER A 173 36.35 4.27 -27.94
CA SER A 173 36.56 2.87 -28.33
C SER A 173 37.32 2.06 -27.26
N MET A 174 38.31 2.64 -26.57
CA MET A 174 39.00 1.97 -25.43
C MET A 174 38.14 1.71 -24.19
N LEU A 175 37.04 2.45 -24.01
CA LEU A 175 36.15 2.31 -22.86
C LEU A 175 34.99 1.35 -23.13
N LEU A 176 34.71 1.02 -24.40
CA LEU A 176 33.57 0.20 -24.81
C LEU A 176 33.53 -1.16 -24.10
N GLN A 177 34.66 -1.86 -24.03
CA GLN A 177 34.76 -3.17 -23.36
C GLN A 177 34.55 -3.11 -21.83
N GLY A 178 34.61 -1.91 -21.23
CA GLY A 178 34.33 -1.67 -19.80
C GLY A 178 32.97 -1.02 -19.54
N THR A 179 32.16 -0.78 -20.57
CA THR A 179 30.87 -0.12 -20.45
C THR A 179 29.81 -1.09 -19.90
N GLU A 180 29.21 -0.73 -18.76
CA GLU A 180 28.03 -1.41 -18.22
C GLU A 180 26.76 -0.73 -18.73
N PHE A 181 25.91 -1.49 -19.41
CA PHE A 181 24.54 -1.10 -19.75
C PHE A 181 23.68 -1.28 -18.50
N VAL A 182 23.01 -0.25 -18.02
CA VAL A 182 22.25 -0.25 -16.76
C VAL A 182 20.84 0.29 -17.02
N TRP A 183 19.83 -0.34 -16.43
CA TRP A 183 18.42 0.05 -16.54
C TRP A 183 17.71 0.00 -15.18
N THR A 184 16.55 0.65 -15.06
CA THR A 184 15.70 0.54 -13.86
C THR A 184 15.03 -0.83 -13.80
N PRO A 185 14.80 -1.40 -12.60
CA PRO A 185 13.99 -2.60 -12.48
C PRO A 185 12.52 -2.32 -12.86
N ILE A 186 11.83 -3.34 -13.36
CA ILE A 186 10.39 -3.25 -13.65
C ILE A 186 9.60 -2.92 -12.37
N THR A 187 8.66 -1.99 -12.45
CA THR A 187 7.93 -1.43 -11.29
C THR A 187 6.42 -1.52 -11.52
N PRO A 188 5.61 -2.02 -10.56
CA PRO A 188 6.02 -2.59 -9.28
C PRO A 188 6.81 -3.89 -9.46
N SER A 189 7.63 -4.25 -8.46
CA SER A 189 8.41 -5.49 -8.52
C SER A 189 7.46 -6.69 -8.67
N PRO A 190 7.64 -7.56 -9.68
CA PRO A 190 6.79 -8.73 -9.86
C PRO A 190 6.91 -9.66 -8.64
N PRO A 191 5.86 -10.40 -8.30
CA PRO A 191 5.92 -11.45 -7.29
C PRO A 191 7.11 -12.40 -7.49
N ALA A 192 7.76 -12.79 -6.39
CA ALA A 192 9.02 -13.53 -6.41
C ALA A 192 8.96 -14.88 -7.16
N ASP A 193 7.77 -15.44 -7.34
CA ASP A 193 7.54 -16.71 -8.01
C ASP A 193 7.30 -16.59 -9.53
N LEU A 194 6.90 -15.41 -10.03
CA LEU A 194 6.87 -15.10 -11.46
C LEU A 194 8.29 -14.92 -12.01
N GLY A 195 9.15 -14.27 -11.23
CA GLY A 195 10.56 -14.01 -11.55
C GLY A 195 10.75 -13.08 -12.76
N VAL A 196 11.72 -12.16 -12.69
CA VAL A 196 12.00 -11.24 -13.80
C VAL A 196 13.29 -11.60 -14.53
N LYS A 197 13.19 -11.71 -15.87
CA LYS A 197 14.30 -11.85 -16.80
C LYS A 197 14.27 -10.67 -17.76
N TYR A 198 15.43 -10.09 -18.04
CA TYR A 198 15.56 -8.98 -18.99
C TYR A 198 16.22 -9.48 -20.28
N ILE A 199 15.65 -9.16 -21.43
CA ILE A 199 16.27 -9.36 -22.74
C ILE A 199 16.84 -8.02 -23.18
N VAL A 200 18.16 -7.93 -23.27
CA VAL A 200 18.87 -6.71 -23.69
C VAL A 200 19.25 -6.87 -25.15
N THR A 201 18.80 -5.96 -26.00
CA THR A 201 19.05 -6.00 -27.44
C THR A 201 19.83 -4.77 -27.87
N ILE A 202 20.93 -4.95 -28.60
CA ILE A 202 21.76 -3.88 -29.16
C ILE A 202 21.97 -4.13 -30.66
N SER A 203 21.71 -3.13 -31.49
CA SER A 203 21.89 -3.17 -32.95
C SER A 203 22.73 -1.98 -33.43
N GLU A 204 23.53 -2.19 -34.47
CA GLU A 204 24.23 -1.11 -35.18
C GLU A 204 23.25 -0.33 -36.07
N VAL A 205 23.42 0.99 -36.14
CA VAL A 205 22.65 1.88 -37.03
C VAL A 205 23.50 2.16 -38.28
N TYR A 206 23.08 1.63 -39.44
CA TYR A 206 23.80 1.85 -40.70
C TYR A 206 23.46 3.20 -41.33
N GLU A 207 24.31 3.64 -42.26
CA GLU A 207 24.15 4.87 -43.03
C GLU A 207 22.75 4.95 -43.69
N HIS A 208 22.04 6.07 -43.51
CA HIS A 208 20.66 6.31 -43.95
C HIS A 208 19.53 5.52 -43.23
N GLN A 209 19.80 4.86 -42.09
CA GLN A 209 18.76 4.28 -41.24
C GLN A 209 18.47 5.19 -40.03
N SER A 210 17.20 5.29 -39.62
CA SER A 210 16.89 5.82 -38.30
C SER A 210 17.19 4.77 -37.21
N PRO A 211 17.49 5.19 -35.96
CA PRO A 211 17.70 4.24 -34.86
C PRO A 211 16.54 3.26 -34.65
N SER A 212 15.29 3.71 -34.78
CA SER A 212 14.11 2.86 -34.67
C SER A 212 14.00 1.85 -35.83
N GLN A 213 14.37 2.26 -37.05
CA GLN A 213 14.44 1.35 -38.21
C GLN A 213 15.54 0.30 -38.02
N ALA A 214 16.71 0.71 -37.53
CA ALA A 214 17.82 -0.19 -37.25
C ALA A 214 17.46 -1.21 -36.17
N PHE A 215 16.80 -0.79 -35.08
CA PHE A 215 16.38 -1.69 -34.01
C PHE A 215 15.37 -2.75 -34.48
N LEU A 216 14.43 -2.38 -35.36
CA LEU A 216 13.38 -3.29 -35.84
C LEU A 216 13.79 -4.17 -37.02
N ALA A 217 14.70 -3.70 -37.88
CA ALA A 217 15.03 -4.36 -39.15
C ALA A 217 16.42 -5.01 -39.19
N ASN A 218 17.39 -4.53 -38.39
CA ASN A 218 18.74 -5.10 -38.40
C ASN A 218 18.81 -6.33 -37.49
N PHE A 219 19.75 -7.22 -37.80
CA PHE A 219 20.05 -8.34 -36.91
C PHE A 219 20.76 -7.82 -35.64
N PRO A 220 20.33 -8.19 -34.44
CA PRO A 220 20.93 -7.68 -33.22
C PRO A 220 22.38 -8.16 -33.09
N LEU A 221 23.27 -7.23 -32.75
CA LEU A 221 24.67 -7.51 -32.45
C LEU A 221 24.81 -8.16 -31.07
N VAL A 222 23.97 -7.74 -30.13
CA VAL A 222 23.83 -8.33 -28.79
C VAL A 222 22.35 -8.61 -28.55
N GLU A 223 22.05 -9.83 -28.13
CA GLU A 223 20.74 -10.21 -27.60
C GLU A 223 20.99 -11.18 -26.42
N GLU A 224 20.99 -10.64 -25.21
CA GLU A 224 21.41 -11.36 -24.01
C GLU A 224 20.33 -11.37 -22.93
N GLU A 225 20.21 -12.50 -22.25
CA GLU A 225 19.28 -12.68 -21.14
C GLU A 225 19.98 -12.38 -19.79
N VAL A 226 19.41 -11.45 -19.03
CA VAL A 226 19.94 -11.03 -17.73
C VAL A 226 18.92 -11.34 -16.63
N ILE A 227 19.33 -12.16 -15.66
CA ILE A 227 18.50 -12.56 -14.52
C ILE A 227 19.16 -12.11 -13.21
N GLY A 228 18.36 -11.58 -12.28
CA GLY A 228 18.84 -11.21 -10.93
C GLY A 228 19.75 -9.98 -10.88
N SER A 229 19.92 -9.27 -11.99
CA SER A 229 20.58 -7.97 -12.05
C SER A 229 19.93 -7.10 -13.13
N ASN A 230 20.18 -5.80 -13.05
CA ASN A 230 19.70 -4.78 -13.97
C ASN A 230 20.87 -4.11 -14.73
N ARG A 231 21.91 -4.90 -15.01
CA ARG A 231 23.09 -4.46 -15.73
C ARG A 231 23.65 -5.54 -16.65
N LEU A 232 24.23 -5.14 -17.78
CA LEU A 232 24.93 -5.99 -18.74
C LEU A 232 26.27 -5.34 -19.11
N LEU A 233 27.38 -6.08 -19.01
CA LEU A 233 28.67 -5.60 -19.53
C LEU A 233 28.73 -5.82 -21.03
N TRP A 234 29.31 -4.88 -21.80
CA TRP A 234 29.55 -5.08 -23.23
C TRP A 234 30.29 -6.41 -23.49
N PRO A 235 29.82 -7.26 -24.43
CA PRO A 235 30.46 -8.54 -24.70
C PRO A 235 31.91 -8.38 -25.16
N THR A 236 32.83 -9.07 -24.49
CA THR A 236 34.28 -8.94 -24.74
C THR A 236 34.75 -9.58 -26.04
N ASP A 237 33.89 -10.38 -26.66
CA ASP A 237 34.10 -11.10 -27.93
C ASP A 237 33.64 -10.31 -29.16
N LEU A 238 32.99 -9.16 -28.97
CA LEU A 238 32.68 -8.22 -30.05
C LEU A 238 33.85 -7.29 -30.32
N ASP A 239 34.23 -7.19 -31.60
CA ASP A 239 35.26 -6.28 -32.07
C ASP A 239 34.83 -4.81 -31.85
N VAL A 240 35.78 -3.98 -31.47
CA VAL A 240 35.56 -2.54 -31.28
C VAL A 240 35.59 -1.86 -32.65
N PRO A 241 34.63 -0.98 -33.00
CA PRO A 241 34.58 -0.36 -34.32
C PRO A 241 35.80 0.53 -34.57
N ASP A 242 36.32 0.45 -35.81
CA ASP A 242 37.48 1.24 -36.28
C ASP A 242 37.08 2.68 -36.67
N ASP A 243 35.80 2.90 -37.01
CA ASP A 243 35.20 4.19 -37.36
C ASP A 243 34.15 4.62 -36.32
N SER A 244 33.67 5.87 -36.42
CA SER A 244 32.62 6.36 -35.53
C SER A 244 31.29 5.67 -35.84
N THR A 245 30.86 4.74 -35.00
CA THR A 245 29.67 3.90 -35.23
C THR A 245 28.57 4.17 -34.22
N GLN A 246 27.33 4.38 -34.70
CA GLN A 246 26.16 4.58 -33.85
C GLN A 246 25.44 3.25 -33.59
N TYR A 247 25.01 3.05 -32.34
CA TYR A 247 24.24 1.89 -31.90
C TYR A 247 22.91 2.33 -31.28
N VAL A 248 21.94 1.43 -31.34
CA VAL A 248 20.64 1.55 -30.67
C VAL A 248 20.47 0.35 -29.74
N TRP A 249 19.92 0.57 -28.55
CA TRP A 249 19.66 -0.48 -27.58
C TRP A 249 18.34 -0.28 -26.85
N ALA A 250 17.72 -1.39 -26.46
CA ALA A 250 16.52 -1.40 -25.61
C ALA A 250 16.50 -2.65 -24.74
N VAL A 251 15.69 -2.60 -23.68
CA VAL A 251 15.56 -3.70 -22.71
C VAL A 251 14.11 -4.12 -22.61
N LYS A 252 13.84 -5.41 -22.65
CA LYS A 252 12.52 -6.00 -22.50
C LYS A 252 12.45 -6.84 -21.23
N ALA A 253 11.44 -6.58 -20.40
CA ALA A 253 11.20 -7.38 -19.20
C ALA A 253 10.21 -8.51 -19.51
N VAL A 254 10.63 -9.75 -19.26
CA VAL A 254 9.83 -10.97 -19.44
C VAL A 254 9.82 -11.80 -18.16
N THR A 255 8.79 -12.64 -18.02
CA THR A 255 8.74 -13.69 -17.00
C THR A 255 9.82 -14.74 -17.24
N MET A 256 10.01 -15.67 -16.30
CA MET A 256 10.89 -16.82 -16.50
C MET A 256 10.47 -17.74 -17.66
N ASP A 257 9.22 -17.62 -18.13
CA ASP A 257 8.65 -18.36 -19.26
C ASP A 257 8.59 -17.55 -20.59
N ASP A 258 9.36 -16.47 -20.70
CA ASP A 258 9.48 -15.59 -21.90
C ASP A 258 8.24 -14.75 -22.24
N GLU A 259 7.26 -14.70 -21.35
CA GLU A 259 6.07 -13.85 -21.54
C GLU A 259 6.36 -12.40 -21.12
N PRO A 260 6.04 -11.38 -21.95
CA PRO A 260 6.34 -10.00 -21.63
C PRO A 260 5.44 -9.45 -20.52
N TYR A 261 6.02 -8.69 -19.59
CA TYR A 261 5.26 -8.00 -18.53
C TYR A 261 4.50 -6.76 -19.01
N HIS A 262 4.90 -6.22 -20.17
CA HIS A 262 4.28 -5.09 -20.84
C HIS A 262 4.15 -5.41 -22.33
N THR A 263 3.04 -5.09 -22.98
CA THR A 263 2.77 -5.51 -24.37
C THR A 263 2.98 -4.41 -25.41
N GLU A 264 2.99 -3.14 -25.01
CA GLU A 264 3.29 -2.02 -25.91
C GLU A 264 4.77 -2.04 -26.33
N ASN A 265 5.08 -1.52 -27.53
CA ASN A 265 6.42 -1.57 -28.14
C ASN A 265 7.04 -2.99 -28.16
N ALA A 266 6.20 -4.02 -28.31
CA ALA A 266 6.60 -5.43 -28.23
C ALA A 266 7.27 -5.83 -26.89
N GLY A 267 7.07 -5.04 -25.83
CA GLY A 267 7.60 -5.21 -24.49
C GLY A 267 8.98 -4.60 -24.24
N PHE A 268 9.57 -3.92 -25.22
CA PHE A 268 10.83 -3.20 -25.05
C PHE A 268 10.61 -1.82 -24.44
N SER A 269 11.62 -1.36 -23.69
CA SER A 269 11.78 0.04 -23.28
C SER A 269 11.84 0.97 -24.48
N ALA A 270 11.69 2.28 -24.24
CA ALA A 270 12.07 3.28 -25.25
C ALA A 270 13.53 3.04 -25.69
N PRO A 271 13.83 3.00 -27.01
CA PRO A 271 15.17 2.72 -27.49
C PRO A 271 16.12 3.90 -27.20
N GLY A 272 17.27 3.60 -26.61
CA GLY A 272 18.36 4.54 -26.40
C GLY A 272 19.40 4.42 -27.51
N THR A 273 20.07 5.52 -27.83
CA THR A 273 21.19 5.52 -28.79
C THR A 273 22.51 5.82 -28.09
N PHE A 274 23.63 5.35 -28.63
CA PHE A 274 24.97 5.79 -28.22
C PHE A 274 25.94 5.72 -29.41
N LEU A 275 26.97 6.56 -29.38
CA LEU A 275 27.99 6.67 -30.42
C LEU A 275 29.32 6.14 -29.88
N VAL A 276 29.93 5.20 -30.58
CA VAL A 276 31.31 4.76 -30.27
C VAL A 276 32.25 5.53 -31.19
N GLN A 277 33.18 6.28 -30.60
CA GLN A 277 34.18 7.06 -31.34
C GLN A 277 35.55 6.41 -31.21
N PRO A 278 36.30 6.23 -32.32
CA PRO A 278 37.68 5.72 -32.25
C PRO A 278 38.58 6.70 -31.50
N ASP A 279 39.50 6.16 -30.70
CA ASP A 279 40.52 6.96 -30.02
C ASP A 279 41.35 7.75 -31.03
N ASN A 280 41.34 9.08 -30.91
CA ASN A 280 42.15 9.96 -31.74
C ASN A 280 43.65 9.76 -31.42
N PRO A 281 44.48 9.19 -32.31
CA PRO A 281 45.87 8.92 -32.02
C PRO A 281 46.73 10.13 -32.37
N MET A 282 46.42 11.36 -31.90
CA MET A 282 47.30 12.50 -32.12
C MET A 282 47.16 13.62 -31.08
N ALA A 283 47.80 13.41 -29.92
CA ALA A 283 48.27 14.50 -29.07
C ALA A 283 49.47 14.06 -28.21
N LYS A 284 50.68 13.99 -28.81
CA LYS A 284 51.98 14.23 -28.14
C LYS A 284 53.17 14.21 -29.10
N MET A 285 54.02 15.24 -28.96
CA MET A 285 55.37 15.44 -29.53
C MET A 285 55.39 15.76 -31.04
N GLY A 286 55.99 16.83 -31.55
CA GLY A 286 57.10 17.65 -31.06
C GLY A 286 58.43 17.08 -31.57
N GLY A 287 58.89 17.55 -32.74
CA GLY A 287 60.25 17.27 -33.26
C GLY A 287 60.29 16.86 -34.74
N GLY A 288 61.05 17.59 -35.56
CA GLY A 288 61.24 17.36 -36.99
C GLY A 288 62.05 16.10 -37.33
N ASP A 289 61.96 15.62 -38.57
CA ASP A 289 62.88 15.96 -39.65
C ASP A 289 62.39 15.34 -40.97
N GLU A 290 63.00 15.80 -42.05
CA GLU A 290 62.70 15.58 -43.45
C GLU A 290 62.85 14.13 -43.96
N GLU A 291 62.39 13.96 -45.20
CA GLU A 291 62.68 12.92 -46.21
C GLU A 291 61.83 11.65 -46.23
N GLY A 292 60.85 11.66 -47.14
CA GLY A 292 61.01 10.96 -48.42
C GLY A 292 60.38 9.57 -48.55
N GLY A 293 59.44 9.43 -49.50
CA GLY A 293 59.21 8.14 -50.17
C GLY A 293 57.77 7.79 -50.55
N GLU A 294 57.36 8.30 -51.72
CA GLU A 294 56.57 7.62 -52.76
C GLU A 294 55.25 6.90 -52.43
N LYS A 295 54.17 7.37 -53.09
CA LYS A 295 53.19 6.66 -53.97
C LYS A 295 51.86 7.43 -53.94
N ASN A 296 51.06 7.59 -54.97
CA ASN A 296 51.10 7.18 -56.38
C ASN A 296 50.19 8.18 -57.11
N GLY A 297 50.66 8.68 -58.27
CA GLY A 297 49.86 9.51 -59.14
C GLY A 297 48.67 8.75 -59.72
N GLY A 298 47.48 9.35 -59.60
CA GLY A 298 46.34 9.12 -60.48
C GLY A 298 46.28 10.30 -61.45
N GLU A 299 46.44 10.00 -62.72
CA GLU A 299 46.65 10.93 -63.84
C GLU A 299 45.50 11.93 -63.99
N GLU A 300 45.79 13.22 -63.81
CA GLU A 300 45.11 14.25 -64.58
C GLU A 300 45.48 14.03 -66.04
N ASN A 301 44.48 13.67 -66.85
CA ASN A 301 44.62 13.71 -68.30
C ASN A 301 44.86 15.17 -68.70
N GLU A 302 46.14 15.57 -68.84
CA GLU A 302 46.48 16.67 -69.72
C GLU A 302 45.92 16.32 -71.10
N GLY A 303 44.85 17.01 -71.49
CA GLY A 303 44.42 17.03 -72.89
C GLY A 303 45.62 17.40 -73.78
N PRO A 304 45.63 16.97 -75.05
CA PRO A 304 46.71 17.29 -75.96
C PRO A 304 47.01 18.80 -75.91
N PRO A 305 48.28 19.24 -76.05
CA PRO A 305 48.64 20.65 -76.01
C PRO A 305 47.70 21.43 -76.91
N VAL A 306 46.92 22.31 -76.29
CA VAL A 306 45.91 23.11 -76.99
C VAL A 306 46.66 23.90 -78.04
N THR A 307 46.43 23.57 -79.31
CA THR A 307 47.03 24.33 -80.40
C THR A 307 46.32 25.68 -80.40
N PRO A 308 47.01 26.81 -80.17
CA PRO A 308 46.36 28.10 -80.05
C PRO A 308 45.59 28.43 -81.34
N GLY A 309 44.30 28.66 -81.21
CA GLY A 309 43.43 29.07 -82.31
C GLY A 309 43.52 30.57 -82.59
N THR A 310 42.68 31.04 -83.52
CA THR A 310 42.50 32.46 -83.79
C THR A 310 41.08 32.89 -83.46
N LEU A 311 40.94 34.04 -82.78
CA LEU A 311 39.64 34.66 -82.47
C LEU A 311 39.55 36.06 -83.11
N ALA A 312 38.47 36.34 -83.82
CA ALA A 312 38.17 37.63 -84.44
C ALA A 312 36.77 38.14 -84.05
N ALA A 313 36.49 39.43 -84.27
CA ALA A 313 35.14 39.96 -84.09
C ALA A 313 34.15 39.26 -85.04
N SER A 314 32.92 39.03 -84.57
CA SER A 314 31.87 38.20 -85.20
C SER A 314 32.12 36.69 -85.20
N ASP A 315 33.16 36.19 -84.53
CA ASP A 315 33.33 34.76 -84.28
C ASP A 315 32.44 34.27 -83.14
N THR A 316 32.09 32.98 -83.17
CA THR A 316 31.52 32.26 -82.02
C THR A 316 32.64 31.57 -81.25
N LEU A 317 32.78 31.93 -79.98
CA LEU A 317 33.64 31.31 -78.96
C LEU A 317 32.79 30.35 -78.13
N TYR A 318 33.29 29.16 -77.85
CA TYR A 318 32.60 28.14 -77.07
C TYR A 318 33.19 28.04 -75.65
N ALA A 319 32.37 28.10 -74.60
CA ALA A 319 32.80 28.00 -73.20
C ALA A 319 31.94 27.00 -72.41
N GLY A 320 32.36 26.61 -71.20
CA GLY A 320 31.72 25.56 -70.39
C GLY A 320 32.36 24.18 -70.60
N LEU A 321 31.95 23.20 -69.79
CA LEU A 321 32.58 21.89 -69.62
C LEU A 321 32.82 21.11 -70.93
N ASN A 322 31.95 21.32 -71.92
CA ASN A 322 31.95 20.72 -73.25
C ASN A 322 31.89 21.78 -74.38
N GLY A 323 32.16 23.06 -74.07
CA GLY A 323 31.97 24.17 -75.01
C GLY A 323 30.51 24.46 -75.33
N GLU A 324 29.60 24.17 -74.40
CA GLU A 324 28.15 24.25 -74.59
C GLU A 324 27.59 25.68 -74.65
N PHE A 325 28.34 26.69 -74.21
CA PHE A 325 27.94 28.10 -74.27
C PHE A 325 28.51 28.79 -75.50
N GLU A 326 27.63 29.30 -76.37
CA GLU A 326 28.00 30.08 -77.55
C GLU A 326 28.14 31.57 -77.21
N VAL A 327 29.37 32.07 -77.22
CA VAL A 327 29.73 33.47 -77.01
C VAL A 327 29.97 34.14 -78.36
N LEU A 328 29.07 35.02 -78.77
CA LEU A 328 29.24 35.85 -79.96
C LEU A 328 30.19 37.01 -79.65
N VAL A 329 31.38 36.99 -80.24
CA VAL A 329 32.42 38.00 -79.98
C VAL A 329 32.08 39.31 -80.71
N ASN A 330 31.89 40.39 -79.96
CA ASN A 330 31.58 41.72 -80.49
C ASN A 330 32.87 42.49 -80.84
N ASN A 331 33.85 42.45 -79.95
CA ASN A 331 35.15 43.08 -80.10
C ASN A 331 36.22 42.21 -79.46
N VAL A 332 37.40 42.13 -80.08
CA VAL A 332 38.54 41.39 -79.54
C VAL A 332 39.85 42.07 -79.92
N GLN A 333 40.74 42.18 -78.96
CA GLN A 333 42.13 42.58 -79.10
C GLN A 333 43.01 41.36 -78.79
N VAL A 334 44.13 41.24 -79.50
CA VAL A 334 45.08 40.14 -79.32
C VAL A 334 46.42 40.68 -78.82
N ASP A 335 46.92 40.09 -77.75
CA ASP A 335 48.26 40.34 -77.22
C ASP A 335 48.97 39.01 -76.90
N ASN A 336 50.11 38.74 -77.55
CA ASN A 336 50.88 37.50 -77.39
C ASN A 336 50.07 36.19 -77.44
N GLY A 337 49.06 36.10 -78.31
CA GLY A 337 48.23 34.89 -78.45
C GLY A 337 47.15 34.72 -77.37
N LYS A 338 46.97 35.74 -76.51
CA LYS A 338 45.85 35.87 -75.59
C LYS A 338 44.86 36.92 -76.10
N TYR A 339 43.59 36.72 -75.80
CA TYR A 339 42.50 37.53 -76.30
C TYR A 339 41.80 38.29 -75.17
N THR A 340 41.55 39.58 -75.38
CA THR A 340 40.77 40.44 -74.48
C THR A 340 39.67 41.09 -75.30
N GLY A 341 38.44 41.07 -74.81
CA GLY A 341 37.31 41.48 -75.62
C GLY A 341 35.97 41.40 -74.90
N GLU A 342 34.94 41.68 -75.68
CA GLU A 342 33.54 41.68 -75.25
C GLU A 342 32.72 40.84 -76.22
N GLY A 343 31.64 40.27 -75.71
CA GLY A 343 30.71 39.45 -76.49
C GLY A 343 29.34 39.36 -75.84
N THR A 344 28.49 38.53 -76.42
CA THR A 344 27.20 38.16 -75.84
C THR A 344 27.05 36.66 -75.83
N VAL A 345 26.62 36.09 -74.70
CA VAL A 345 26.35 34.66 -74.55
C VAL A 345 24.86 34.44 -74.44
N PHE A 346 24.30 33.50 -75.20
CA PHE A 346 22.89 33.13 -75.04
C PHE A 346 22.76 32.08 -73.94
N VAL A 347 21.99 32.39 -72.90
CA VAL A 347 21.69 31.47 -71.80
C VAL A 347 20.25 31.01 -71.96
N GLN A 348 20.05 29.75 -72.32
CA GLN A 348 18.76 29.25 -72.77
C GLN A 348 17.71 29.15 -71.64
N TRP A 349 18.11 28.82 -70.40
CA TRP A 349 17.18 28.83 -69.26
C TRP A 349 16.74 30.25 -68.84
N LEU A 350 17.57 31.28 -69.10
CA LEU A 350 17.16 32.69 -68.98
C LEU A 350 16.33 33.16 -70.19
N ASN A 351 16.44 32.42 -71.30
CA ASN A 351 15.97 32.83 -72.62
C ASN A 351 16.44 34.25 -72.99
N ALA A 352 17.69 34.59 -72.67
CA ALA A 352 18.25 35.94 -72.82
C ALA A 352 19.71 35.89 -73.24
N ARG A 353 20.16 36.94 -73.95
CA ARG A 353 21.59 37.16 -74.19
C ARG A 353 22.19 37.95 -73.03
N VAL A 354 23.27 37.47 -72.44
CA VAL A 354 24.03 38.16 -71.39
C VAL A 354 25.26 38.83 -72.02
N GLU A 355 25.49 40.11 -71.76
CA GLU A 355 26.73 40.78 -72.15
C GLU A 355 27.89 40.25 -71.31
N VAL A 356 28.98 39.88 -71.97
CA VAL A 356 30.15 39.30 -71.33
C VAL A 356 31.43 39.99 -71.76
N ALA A 357 32.40 40.01 -70.86
CA ALA A 357 33.76 40.48 -71.09
C ALA A 357 34.75 39.39 -70.71
N PHE A 358 35.90 39.39 -71.36
CA PHE A 358 36.99 38.46 -71.10
C PHE A 358 38.33 39.17 -71.26
N ASP A 359 39.28 38.83 -70.39
CA ASP A 359 40.64 39.39 -70.42
C ASP A 359 41.67 38.27 -70.44
N SER A 360 42.60 38.36 -71.38
CA SER A 360 43.75 37.48 -71.51
C SER A 360 43.40 35.98 -71.58
N ILE A 361 42.33 35.62 -72.31
CA ILE A 361 41.90 34.23 -72.51
C ILE A 361 42.70 33.54 -73.64
N VAL A 362 42.79 32.22 -73.58
CA VAL A 362 43.35 31.38 -74.65
C VAL A 362 42.23 30.52 -75.24
N VAL A 363 42.19 30.43 -76.57
CA VAL A 363 41.24 29.57 -77.28
C VAL A 363 41.96 28.52 -78.11
N ASP A 364 41.33 27.36 -78.28
CA ASP A 364 41.85 26.28 -79.14
C ASP A 364 41.53 26.50 -80.63
N VAL A 365 42.03 25.62 -81.50
CA VAL A 365 41.74 25.64 -82.95
C VAL A 365 40.24 25.57 -83.30
N ASN A 366 39.41 25.05 -82.40
CA ASN A 366 37.96 24.97 -82.55
C ASN A 366 37.23 26.17 -81.93
N LYS A 367 37.99 27.18 -81.46
CA LYS A 367 37.48 28.36 -80.75
C LYS A 367 36.78 28.01 -79.43
N GLN A 368 37.18 26.92 -78.79
CA GLN A 368 36.81 26.59 -77.41
C GLN A 368 37.73 27.32 -76.43
N LEU A 369 37.18 27.82 -75.33
CA LEU A 369 37.91 28.44 -74.24
C LEU A 369 38.80 27.40 -73.56
N ALA A 370 40.11 27.60 -73.63
CA ALA A 370 41.12 26.68 -73.10
C ALA A 370 41.73 27.16 -71.78
N GLU A 371 42.00 28.47 -71.67
CA GLU A 371 42.48 29.10 -70.45
C GLU A 371 41.82 30.47 -70.24
N GLY A 372 41.65 30.87 -68.98
CA GLY A 372 41.01 32.13 -68.58
C GLY A 372 39.52 31.97 -68.30
N LYS A 373 38.82 33.10 -68.16
CA LYS A 373 37.40 33.15 -67.81
C LYS A 373 36.69 34.23 -68.61
N ILE A 374 35.44 33.99 -68.94
CA ILE A 374 34.52 34.96 -69.52
C ILE A 374 33.53 35.31 -68.42
N ILE A 375 33.30 36.59 -68.14
CA ILE A 375 32.41 37.02 -67.06
C ILE A 375 31.30 37.93 -67.58
N ALA A 376 30.14 37.93 -66.93
CA ALA A 376 29.08 38.89 -67.26
C ALA A 376 29.50 40.33 -66.96
N VAL A 377 29.10 41.26 -67.83
CA VAL A 377 29.35 42.69 -67.68
C VAL A 377 28.43 43.27 -66.61
N ILE A 378 28.99 44.06 -65.70
CA ILE A 378 28.24 44.76 -64.66
C ILE A 378 27.58 46.01 -65.26
N HIS A 379 26.33 46.26 -64.92
CA HIS A 379 25.59 47.44 -65.35
C HIS A 379 26.24 48.72 -64.81
N GLU A 380 26.35 49.76 -65.65
CA GLU A 380 27.11 50.99 -65.34
C GLU A 380 26.56 51.73 -64.11
N ASP A 381 25.23 51.71 -63.94
CA ASP A 381 24.53 52.33 -62.81
C ASP A 381 24.30 51.38 -61.60
N ALA A 382 24.87 50.17 -61.60
CA ALA A 382 24.70 49.23 -60.50
C ALA A 382 25.37 49.74 -59.21
N PRO A 383 24.85 49.38 -58.02
CA PRO A 383 25.52 49.69 -56.76
C PRO A 383 26.91 49.04 -56.72
N VAL A 384 27.83 49.59 -55.91
CA VAL A 384 29.16 48.98 -55.72
C VAL A 384 29.04 47.76 -54.81
N TYR A 385 29.47 46.60 -55.29
CA TYR A 385 29.46 45.36 -54.53
C TYR A 385 30.72 44.51 -54.73
N PRO A 386 31.05 43.61 -53.78
CA PRO A 386 32.17 42.68 -53.92
C PRO A 386 31.93 41.70 -55.06
N VAL A 387 32.93 41.52 -55.90
CA VAL A 387 32.88 40.67 -57.09
C VAL A 387 34.01 39.65 -57.03
N GLN A 388 33.65 38.37 -56.97
CA GLN A 388 34.58 37.24 -56.85
C GLN A 388 35.37 37.01 -58.13
N TRP A 389 34.76 37.22 -59.30
CA TRP A 389 35.38 36.91 -60.58
C TRP A 389 35.80 38.14 -61.39
N ALA A 390 35.94 39.32 -60.77
CA ALA A 390 36.40 40.52 -61.46
C ALA A 390 37.69 40.32 -62.29
N LEU A 391 37.80 41.08 -63.39
CA LEU A 391 38.98 41.11 -64.26
C LEU A 391 40.07 42.06 -63.69
N GLU A 392 39.69 43.03 -62.86
CA GLU A 392 40.60 43.92 -62.13
C GLU A 392 40.50 43.68 -60.62
N ALA A 393 41.62 43.83 -59.89
CA ALA A 393 41.64 43.71 -58.44
C ALA A 393 40.85 44.86 -57.80
N THR A 394 39.59 44.59 -57.45
CA THR A 394 38.76 45.50 -56.65
C THR A 394 39.20 45.46 -55.19
N ALA A 395 38.98 46.56 -54.45
CA ALA A 395 39.21 46.59 -53.02
C ALA A 395 38.39 45.49 -52.33
N ASN A 396 39.00 44.76 -51.39
CA ASN A 396 38.34 43.74 -50.57
C ASN A 396 37.27 44.40 -49.67
N VAL A 397 36.08 44.64 -50.21
CA VAL A 397 34.90 45.05 -49.44
C VAL A 397 34.22 43.76 -48.95
N PRO A 398 33.99 43.58 -47.65
CA PRO A 398 33.24 42.43 -47.16
C PRO A 398 31.78 42.51 -47.61
N PHE A 399 31.22 41.38 -48.04
CA PHE A 399 29.79 41.29 -48.38
C PHE A 399 28.96 41.34 -47.09
N ASN A 400 27.91 42.16 -47.04
CA ASN A 400 27.07 42.36 -45.85
C ASN A 400 25.61 42.63 -46.22
N ASN A 401 24.73 42.74 -45.21
CA ASN A 401 23.28 42.86 -45.40
C ASN A 401 22.89 44.16 -46.14
N GLN A 402 23.63 45.25 -45.92
CA GLN A 402 23.37 46.52 -46.61
C GLN A 402 23.64 46.41 -48.11
N ILE A 403 24.70 45.69 -48.49
CA ILE A 403 25.06 45.46 -49.89
C ILE A 403 24.02 44.54 -50.55
N ALA A 404 23.63 43.45 -49.89
CA ALA A 404 22.56 42.56 -50.38
C ALA A 404 21.28 43.34 -50.67
N ASN A 405 20.82 44.13 -49.70
CA ASN A 405 19.64 44.97 -49.82
C ASN A 405 19.78 46.03 -50.91
N SER A 406 20.96 46.64 -51.07
CA SER A 406 21.19 47.66 -52.11
C SER A 406 21.11 47.07 -53.51
N ILE A 407 21.63 45.85 -53.72
CA ILE A 407 21.59 45.15 -55.00
C ILE A 407 20.15 44.78 -55.34
N VAL A 408 19.43 44.12 -54.43
CA VAL A 408 18.06 43.68 -54.68
C VAL A 408 17.12 44.87 -54.85
N ASN A 409 17.20 45.90 -54.00
CA ASN A 409 16.42 47.14 -54.20
C ASN A 409 16.73 47.81 -55.54
N TRP A 410 17.97 47.79 -56.01
CA TRP A 410 18.34 48.39 -57.30
C TRP A 410 17.75 47.59 -58.47
N VAL A 411 17.83 46.26 -58.42
CA VAL A 411 17.24 45.37 -59.43
C VAL A 411 15.72 45.58 -59.52
N GLU A 412 15.01 45.52 -58.38
CA GLU A 412 13.55 45.72 -58.28
C GLU A 412 13.06 47.06 -58.87
N ASN A 413 13.93 48.09 -58.88
CA ASN A 413 13.58 49.45 -59.30
C ASN A 413 14.21 49.87 -60.65
N THR A 414 15.00 49.02 -61.30
CA THR A 414 15.68 49.33 -62.56
C THR A 414 14.95 48.70 -63.74
N THR A 415 14.47 49.52 -64.67
CA THR A 415 13.81 49.02 -65.89
C THR A 415 14.72 48.14 -66.72
N GLN A 416 14.19 47.01 -67.23
CA GLN A 416 14.87 46.02 -68.08
C GLN A 416 15.96 45.19 -67.38
N GLN A 417 15.99 45.21 -66.05
CA GLN A 417 17.00 44.50 -65.26
C GLN A 417 16.44 43.29 -64.50
N THR A 418 15.25 42.84 -64.88
CA THR A 418 14.53 41.71 -64.29
C THR A 418 13.93 40.83 -65.40
N ILE A 419 14.04 39.51 -65.25
CA ILE A 419 13.52 38.49 -66.17
C ILE A 419 12.69 37.47 -65.37
N PRO A 420 11.52 37.02 -65.88
CA PRO A 420 10.80 35.91 -65.27
C PRO A 420 11.62 34.61 -65.29
N PHE A 421 11.66 33.86 -64.21
CA PHE A 421 12.21 32.51 -64.21
C PHE A 421 11.41 31.62 -65.20
N ASN A 422 12.09 30.74 -65.96
CA ASN A 422 11.50 29.98 -67.06
C ASN A 422 10.81 30.85 -68.14
N ASN A 423 11.45 31.95 -68.53
CA ASN A 423 10.91 32.91 -69.49
C ASN A 423 10.54 32.27 -70.84
N LEU A 424 9.26 32.31 -71.20
CA LEU A 424 8.73 31.72 -72.44
C LEU A 424 9.04 32.54 -73.71
N THR A 425 9.50 33.80 -73.58
CA THR A 425 9.78 34.70 -74.71
C THR A 425 11.21 35.23 -74.66
N GLU A 426 11.97 35.10 -75.77
CA GLU A 426 13.36 35.54 -75.81
C GLU A 426 13.50 37.04 -75.49
N TYR A 427 14.36 37.35 -74.53
CA TYR A 427 14.76 38.72 -74.22
C TYR A 427 15.80 39.19 -75.24
N THR A 428 15.34 39.98 -76.22
CA THR A 428 16.14 40.34 -77.41
C THR A 428 17.21 41.39 -77.18
N THR A 429 17.15 42.14 -76.08
CA THR A 429 18.19 43.11 -75.68
C THR A 429 19.18 42.42 -74.76
N PRO A 430 20.49 42.45 -75.03
CA PRO A 430 21.47 41.86 -74.12
C PRO A 430 21.38 42.45 -72.71
N VAL A 431 21.38 41.60 -71.69
CA VAL A 431 21.30 41.99 -70.28
C VAL A 431 22.66 41.98 -69.60
N LYS A 432 22.82 42.85 -68.60
CA LYS A 432 24.00 42.96 -67.73
C LYS A 432 23.67 42.41 -66.33
N VAL A 433 24.63 42.27 -65.44
CA VAL A 433 24.41 41.93 -64.01
C VAL A 433 24.57 43.19 -63.13
N PRO A 434 23.94 43.29 -61.93
CA PRO A 434 23.02 42.35 -61.30
C PRO A 434 21.70 42.20 -62.05
N LEU A 435 21.26 40.96 -62.29
CA LEU A 435 20.05 40.63 -63.04
C LEU A 435 19.01 39.97 -62.13
N GLY A 436 17.81 40.55 -62.07
CA GLY A 436 16.67 40.02 -61.35
C GLY A 436 16.06 38.79 -62.02
N LEU A 437 15.74 37.80 -61.21
CA LEU A 437 14.98 36.61 -61.53
C LEU A 437 13.70 36.62 -60.72
N VAL A 438 12.55 36.81 -61.37
CA VAL A 438 11.24 36.81 -60.72
C VAL A 438 10.56 35.45 -60.91
N PHE A 439 10.25 34.80 -59.81
CA PHE A 439 9.53 33.53 -59.78
C PHE A 439 8.01 33.71 -59.89
N PRO A 440 7.25 32.66 -60.25
CA PRO A 440 5.79 32.71 -60.33
C PRO A 440 5.10 33.14 -59.02
N ASP A 441 5.70 32.85 -57.88
CA ASP A 441 5.25 33.22 -56.52
C ASP A 441 5.45 34.72 -56.20
N GLY A 442 6.13 35.47 -57.08
CA GLY A 442 6.45 36.89 -56.92
C GLY A 442 7.72 37.19 -56.14
N ASN A 443 8.46 36.17 -55.66
CA ASN A 443 9.78 36.36 -55.06
C ASN A 443 10.81 36.70 -56.16
N GLU A 444 11.80 37.53 -55.81
CA GLU A 444 12.87 37.97 -56.73
C GLU A 444 14.25 37.68 -56.14
N LEU A 445 15.13 37.08 -56.95
CA LEU A 445 16.56 36.89 -56.69
C LEU A 445 17.39 37.73 -57.66
N ALA A 446 18.58 38.17 -57.27
CA ALA A 446 19.49 38.89 -58.14
C ALA A 446 20.76 38.07 -58.43
N ILE A 447 20.96 37.67 -59.69
CA ILE A 447 22.25 37.15 -60.18
C ILE A 447 23.22 38.32 -60.27
N HIS A 448 24.24 38.38 -59.41
CA HIS A 448 25.19 39.51 -59.41
C HIS A 448 26.49 39.24 -60.14
N GLU A 449 26.81 37.96 -60.39
CA GLU A 449 27.97 37.54 -61.18
C GLU A 449 27.65 36.26 -61.95
N MET A 450 28.19 36.14 -63.17
CA MET A 450 28.24 34.89 -63.93
C MET A 450 29.63 34.73 -64.53
N ALA A 451 30.19 33.53 -64.47
CA ALA A 451 31.47 33.18 -65.03
C ALA A 451 31.38 31.91 -65.86
N PHE A 452 31.95 31.94 -67.06
CA PHE A 452 32.07 30.83 -67.99
C PHE A 452 33.55 30.47 -68.10
N GLN A 453 33.91 29.26 -67.66
CA GLN A 453 35.28 28.75 -67.59
C GLN A 453 35.44 27.54 -68.55
N PRO A 454 36.67 27.09 -68.85
CA PRO A 454 36.91 25.96 -69.75
C PRO A 454 36.23 24.65 -69.31
N ASN A 455 36.04 24.46 -68.01
CA ASN A 455 35.58 23.19 -67.44
C ASN A 455 34.25 23.30 -66.67
N LYS A 456 33.69 24.50 -66.49
CA LYS A 456 32.43 24.74 -65.78
C LYS A 456 31.91 26.15 -66.02
N SER A 457 30.64 26.39 -65.74
CA SER A 457 30.05 27.71 -65.70
C SER A 457 29.29 27.87 -64.39
N GLU A 458 29.52 28.98 -63.70
CA GLU A 458 29.01 29.25 -62.35
C GLU A 458 28.41 30.66 -62.26
N PHE A 459 27.39 30.84 -61.42
CA PHE A 459 26.86 32.15 -61.08
C PHE A 459 26.70 32.32 -59.57
N ASN A 460 26.68 33.57 -59.14
CA ASN A 460 26.45 33.94 -57.74
C ASN A 460 25.13 34.73 -57.65
N LEU A 461 24.32 34.44 -56.63
CA LEU A 461 23.02 35.06 -56.44
C LEU A 461 22.89 35.71 -55.06
N ILE A 462 21.95 36.64 -54.97
CA ILE A 462 21.59 37.35 -53.74
C ILE A 462 20.07 37.39 -53.63
N ALA A 463 19.57 37.21 -52.41
CA ALA A 463 18.19 37.45 -52.04
C ALA A 463 18.11 38.52 -50.94
N ALA A 464 16.98 39.19 -50.84
CA ALA A 464 16.68 40.04 -49.69
C ALA A 464 15.20 39.92 -49.31
N LYS A 465 14.90 39.36 -48.14
CA LYS A 465 13.52 39.15 -47.69
C LYS A 465 13.18 40.15 -46.58
N ALA A 466 12.02 40.78 -46.65
CA ALA A 466 11.53 41.63 -45.55
C ALA A 466 11.12 40.76 -44.36
N VAL A 467 11.49 41.16 -43.14
CA VAL A 467 10.87 40.60 -41.93
C VAL A 467 9.40 41.06 -41.83
N PRO A 468 8.55 40.36 -41.07
CA PRO A 468 7.19 40.82 -40.81
C PRO A 468 7.14 42.29 -40.36
N PRO A 469 6.18 43.11 -40.80
CA PRO A 469 6.11 44.53 -40.45
C PRO A 469 6.06 44.82 -38.94
N SER A 470 5.61 43.85 -38.14
CA SER A 470 5.61 43.90 -36.68
C SER A 470 7.01 43.81 -36.06
N TRP A 471 8.00 43.28 -36.79
CA TRP A 471 9.39 43.08 -36.35
C TRP A 471 10.31 44.20 -36.85
N GLY A 472 9.85 45.00 -37.81
CA GLY A 472 10.55 46.18 -38.32
C GLY A 472 10.43 46.33 -39.83
N THR A 473 11.26 47.20 -40.41
CA THR A 473 11.34 47.42 -41.86
C THR A 473 12.65 46.89 -42.46
N THR A 474 13.42 46.12 -41.69
CA THR A 474 14.72 45.59 -42.12
C THR A 474 14.52 44.42 -43.08
N ARG A 475 15.28 44.40 -44.17
CA ARG A 475 15.39 43.22 -45.04
C ARG A 475 16.60 42.38 -44.58
N LEU A 476 16.41 41.07 -44.50
CA LEU A 476 17.46 40.08 -44.26
C LEU A 476 18.06 39.71 -45.63
N GLY A 477 19.37 39.86 -45.78
CA GLY A 477 20.12 39.64 -47.01
C GLY A 477 20.77 38.26 -47.00
N PHE A 478 20.59 37.54 -48.09
CA PHE A 478 21.09 36.18 -48.27
C PHE A 478 21.95 36.09 -49.54
N LYS A 479 22.88 35.15 -49.60
CA LYS A 479 23.80 34.94 -50.71
C LYS A 479 24.04 33.45 -50.94
N ALA A 480 24.11 33.04 -52.20
CA ALA A 480 24.66 31.75 -52.61
C ALA A 480 25.73 31.97 -53.69
N THR A 481 26.74 31.08 -53.72
CA THR A 481 27.90 31.22 -54.60
C THR A 481 28.21 29.95 -55.37
N ASN A 482 28.92 30.09 -56.48
CA ASN A 482 29.43 28.99 -57.30
C ASN A 482 28.33 28.04 -57.81
N ILE A 483 27.11 28.54 -58.04
CA ILE A 483 26.00 27.74 -58.53
C ILE A 483 26.28 27.36 -59.97
N ARG A 484 26.40 26.07 -60.24
CA ARG A 484 26.71 25.54 -61.57
C ARG A 484 25.50 25.58 -62.48
N PHE A 485 25.74 25.90 -63.75
CA PHE A 485 24.69 25.91 -64.75
C PHE A 485 25.21 25.50 -66.13
N HIS A 486 24.29 24.94 -66.91
CA HIS A 486 24.43 24.63 -68.32
C HIS A 486 23.46 25.51 -69.13
N PRO A 487 23.53 25.52 -70.48
CA PRO A 487 22.67 26.39 -71.28
C PRO A 487 21.19 26.20 -70.98
N THR A 488 20.74 24.95 -70.84
CA THR A 488 19.33 24.57 -70.70
C THR A 488 18.82 24.49 -69.27
N SER A 489 19.70 24.44 -68.27
CA SER A 489 19.31 24.15 -66.90
C SER A 489 20.36 24.64 -65.90
N ILE A 490 19.92 24.82 -64.66
CA ILE A 490 20.78 25.01 -63.50
C ILE A 490 20.98 23.64 -62.85
N GLU A 491 22.14 23.39 -62.22
CA GLU A 491 22.34 22.17 -61.42
C GLU A 491 21.49 22.26 -60.15
N MET A 492 20.52 21.35 -60.01
CA MET A 492 19.57 21.30 -58.88
C MET A 492 19.80 20.04 -58.02
N PRO A 493 19.59 20.10 -56.69
CA PRO A 493 19.26 21.30 -55.93
C PRO A 493 20.46 22.25 -55.84
N PRO A 494 20.24 23.58 -55.89
CA PRO A 494 21.30 24.54 -55.69
C PRO A 494 21.72 24.55 -54.21
N GLU A 495 22.96 24.98 -53.93
CA GLU A 495 23.37 25.28 -52.55
C GLU A 495 22.41 26.29 -51.90
N ARG A 496 22.16 26.14 -50.59
CA ARG A 496 21.29 27.05 -49.80
C ARG A 496 21.67 28.51 -50.01
N ILE A 497 20.67 29.39 -50.04
CA ILE A 497 20.89 30.84 -50.03
C ILE A 497 21.00 31.29 -48.58
N GLU A 498 22.22 31.48 -48.11
CA GLU A 498 22.53 31.65 -46.69
C GLU A 498 22.61 33.12 -46.28
N LEU A 499 22.24 33.41 -45.03
CA LEU A 499 22.32 34.76 -44.47
C LEU A 499 23.77 35.28 -44.48
N VAL A 500 23.96 36.50 -44.97
CA VAL A 500 25.31 37.03 -45.25
C VAL A 500 26.11 37.42 -43.99
N GLU A 501 25.43 37.77 -42.91
CA GLU A 501 26.01 38.14 -41.62
C GLU A 501 24.98 37.99 -40.50
N ASP A 502 25.42 37.90 -39.24
CA ASP A 502 24.50 37.95 -38.10
C ASP A 502 23.77 39.31 -38.10
N ILE A 503 22.43 39.29 -38.10
CA ILE A 503 21.62 40.52 -38.09
C ILE A 503 21.01 40.71 -36.72
N THR A 504 21.39 41.80 -36.05
CA THR A 504 20.87 42.17 -34.74
C THR A 504 19.75 43.20 -34.85
N LEU A 505 18.57 42.87 -34.32
CA LEU A 505 17.40 43.76 -34.22
C LEU A 505 17.02 43.93 -32.74
N GLY A 506 16.93 45.17 -32.26
CA GLY A 506 16.46 45.46 -30.90
C GLY A 506 14.96 45.80 -30.86
N ASN A 507 14.27 45.43 -29.78
CA ASN A 507 12.94 45.96 -29.51
C ASN A 507 12.99 47.44 -29.07
N ALA A 508 11.83 48.10 -28.96
CA ALA A 508 11.76 49.48 -28.48
C ALA A 508 12.26 49.58 -27.02
N GLY A 509 13.52 50.01 -26.84
CA GLY A 509 14.20 50.06 -25.53
C GLY A 509 15.47 49.21 -25.45
N ASN A 510 15.69 48.28 -26.40
CA ASN A 510 16.78 47.29 -26.39
C ASN A 510 16.80 46.35 -25.17
N ASP A 511 15.65 46.16 -24.53
CA ASP A 511 15.48 45.21 -23.42
C ASP A 511 15.48 43.75 -23.92
N MET A 512 15.11 43.55 -25.19
CA MET A 512 15.25 42.31 -25.94
C MET A 512 15.99 42.58 -27.24
N VAL A 513 16.95 41.74 -27.56
CA VAL A 513 17.77 41.83 -28.76
C VAL A 513 17.69 40.52 -29.52
N PHE A 514 17.14 40.54 -30.73
CA PHE A 514 17.03 39.39 -31.62
C PHE A 514 18.27 39.33 -32.52
N VAL A 515 18.95 38.19 -32.56
CA VAL A 515 20.13 37.96 -33.40
C VAL A 515 19.81 36.85 -34.38
N PHE A 516 19.55 37.20 -35.63
CA PHE A 516 19.42 36.23 -36.73
C PHE A 516 20.80 35.70 -37.05
N LYS A 517 20.97 34.38 -36.95
CA LYS A 517 22.27 33.72 -37.06
C LYS A 517 22.60 33.44 -38.52
N LYS A 518 23.82 33.77 -38.94
CA LYS A 518 24.36 33.23 -40.20
C LYS A 518 24.78 31.77 -40.01
N PRO A 519 24.74 30.95 -41.06
CA PRO A 519 25.26 29.59 -40.99
C PRO A 519 26.78 29.58 -40.68
N ASP A 520 27.19 28.73 -39.74
CA ASP A 520 28.59 28.44 -39.43
C ASP A 520 28.76 27.00 -38.89
N THR A 521 29.90 26.68 -38.27
CA THR A 521 30.14 25.32 -37.73
C THR A 521 29.22 24.93 -36.57
N ASN A 522 28.59 25.90 -35.88
CA ASN A 522 27.77 25.69 -34.69
C ASN A 522 26.30 26.07 -34.90
N HIS A 523 25.99 26.90 -35.91
CA HIS A 523 24.65 27.34 -36.24
C HIS A 523 24.26 26.88 -37.64
N LEU A 524 23.08 26.27 -37.78
CA LEU A 524 22.51 25.97 -39.10
C LEU A 524 22.16 27.26 -39.85
N GLY A 525 21.86 28.32 -39.09
CA GLY A 525 21.67 29.68 -39.53
C GLY A 525 20.40 29.90 -40.34
N CYS A 526 20.16 31.16 -40.69
CA CYS A 526 19.06 31.53 -41.56
C CYS A 526 19.41 31.23 -43.02
N PHE A 527 18.51 30.58 -43.75
CA PHE A 527 18.68 30.25 -45.15
C PHE A 527 17.36 30.25 -45.94
N ILE A 528 17.46 30.27 -47.26
CA ILE A 528 16.37 30.07 -48.21
C ILE A 528 16.78 28.93 -49.15
N GLU A 529 15.91 27.94 -49.31
CA GLU A 529 15.99 26.95 -50.39
C GLU A 529 15.05 27.32 -51.53
N TRP A 530 15.39 26.93 -52.75
CA TRP A 530 14.59 27.20 -53.93
C TRP A 530 14.67 26.07 -54.95
N ASP A 531 13.61 25.91 -55.73
CA ASP A 531 13.45 24.89 -56.75
C ASP A 531 12.90 25.49 -58.07
N ASP A 532 12.34 24.63 -58.94
CA ASP A 532 11.80 25.06 -60.23
C ASP A 532 10.54 25.96 -60.12
N ASP A 533 9.86 25.94 -58.97
CA ASP A 533 8.60 26.66 -58.72
C ASP A 533 8.78 27.95 -57.91
N GLY A 534 9.88 28.11 -57.17
CA GLY A 534 10.17 29.30 -56.38
C GLY A 534 10.98 29.02 -55.12
N PHE A 535 10.75 29.81 -54.07
CA PHE A 535 11.32 29.50 -52.76
C PHE A 535 10.59 28.29 -52.15
N SER A 536 11.34 27.25 -51.82
CA SER A 536 10.80 25.96 -51.37
C SER A 536 10.81 25.81 -49.84
N GLU A 537 11.78 26.42 -49.15
CA GLU A 537 11.89 26.38 -47.68
C GLU A 537 12.60 27.64 -47.15
N TYR A 538 12.17 28.09 -45.97
CA TYR A 538 12.86 29.08 -45.16
C TYR A 538 13.35 28.43 -43.87
N GLY A 539 14.65 28.55 -43.60
CA GLY A 539 15.21 28.25 -42.28
C GLY A 539 15.47 29.55 -41.52
N ILE A 540 14.97 29.64 -40.30
CA ILE A 540 15.16 30.77 -39.40
C ILE A 540 15.84 30.27 -38.14
N GLU A 541 16.97 30.85 -37.75
CA GLU A 541 17.60 30.63 -36.45
C GLU A 541 17.85 32.00 -35.80
N VAL A 542 17.25 32.23 -34.63
CA VAL A 542 17.26 33.50 -33.90
C VAL A 542 17.61 33.28 -32.44
N GLU A 543 18.62 33.98 -31.95
CA GLU A 543 18.90 34.09 -30.52
C GLU A 543 18.30 35.37 -29.96
N THR A 544 17.40 35.26 -28.99
CA THR A 544 16.84 36.40 -28.27
C THR A 544 17.61 36.61 -26.98
N LEU A 545 18.36 37.71 -26.90
CA LEU A 545 19.14 38.10 -25.73
C LEU A 545 18.33 39.05 -24.84
N PHE A 546 18.14 38.67 -23.58
CA PHE A 546 17.40 39.47 -22.60
C PHE A 546 18.31 40.42 -21.83
N THR A 547 17.77 41.57 -21.41
CA THR A 547 18.48 42.48 -20.50
C THR A 547 18.79 41.82 -19.16
N ARG A 548 19.97 42.15 -18.60
CA ARG A 548 20.40 41.69 -17.27
C ARG A 548 19.57 42.31 -16.14
N ASP A 549 18.72 43.30 -16.43
CA ASP A 549 17.73 43.81 -15.46
C ASP A 549 16.53 42.86 -15.29
N TRP A 550 16.33 41.92 -16.21
CA TRP A 550 15.24 40.94 -16.15
C TRP A 550 15.75 39.55 -15.76
N MET A 551 16.81 39.09 -16.43
CA MET A 551 17.35 37.74 -16.26
C MET A 551 18.87 37.74 -16.33
N VAL A 552 19.52 37.02 -15.42
CA VAL A 552 20.97 36.78 -15.43
C VAL A 552 21.26 35.28 -15.54
N PRO A 553 22.33 34.85 -16.24
CA PRO A 553 22.66 33.43 -16.34
C PRO A 553 22.86 32.78 -14.97
N SER A 554 22.51 31.50 -14.81
CA SER A 554 22.74 30.76 -13.57
C SER A 554 23.53 29.46 -13.85
N PRO A 555 24.81 29.37 -13.44
CA PRO A 555 25.58 30.35 -12.66
C PRO A 555 26.04 31.59 -13.45
N ASP A 556 26.05 32.77 -12.80
CA ASP A 556 26.50 34.04 -13.41
C ASP A 556 28.03 34.17 -13.38
N ASN A 557 28.70 33.39 -14.21
CA ASN A 557 30.17 33.36 -14.28
C ASN A 557 30.78 34.50 -15.14
N ASP A 558 29.99 35.14 -16.00
CA ASP A 558 30.41 36.27 -16.84
C ASP A 558 29.42 37.44 -16.70
N PRO A 559 29.86 38.58 -16.10
CA PRO A 559 28.99 39.72 -15.84
C PRO A 559 28.51 40.44 -17.12
N ASN A 560 29.03 40.09 -18.29
CA ASN A 560 28.60 40.65 -19.58
C ASN A 560 27.71 39.69 -20.38
N LYS A 561 27.60 38.41 -19.99
CA LYS A 561 26.74 37.45 -20.69
C LYS A 561 25.27 37.79 -20.43
N LYS A 562 24.49 37.86 -21.50
CA LYS A 562 23.02 37.93 -21.44
C LYS A 562 22.45 36.53 -21.56
N VAL A 563 21.30 36.30 -20.94
CA VAL A 563 20.54 35.06 -21.10
C VAL A 563 19.99 35.02 -22.53
N ALA A 564 20.19 33.90 -23.22
CA ALA A 564 19.67 33.67 -24.56
C ALA A 564 18.44 32.72 -24.52
N ALA A 565 17.42 33.05 -25.30
CA ALA A 565 16.47 32.07 -25.82
C ALA A 565 16.82 31.79 -27.28
N SER A 566 17.16 30.55 -27.60
CA SER A 566 17.50 30.13 -28.97
C SER A 566 16.25 29.57 -29.61
N LEU A 567 15.82 30.19 -30.70
CA LEU A 567 14.61 29.85 -31.44
C LEU A 567 14.99 29.48 -32.87
N SER A 568 14.44 28.39 -33.39
CA SER A 568 14.55 27.99 -34.78
C SER A 568 13.18 27.70 -35.36
N ALA A 569 12.99 28.00 -36.64
CA ALA A 569 11.79 27.63 -37.37
C ALA A 569 12.14 27.25 -38.81
N ASN A 570 11.48 26.21 -39.31
CA ASN A 570 11.50 25.83 -40.72
C ASN A 570 10.08 25.84 -41.27
N GLY A 571 9.92 26.20 -42.54
CA GLY A 571 8.61 26.18 -43.20
C GLY A 571 8.62 26.79 -44.60
N THR A 572 7.46 26.76 -45.25
CA THR A 572 7.30 27.17 -46.67
C THR A 572 6.73 28.58 -46.82
N ASP A 573 6.07 29.13 -45.79
CA ASP A 573 5.59 30.51 -45.68
C ASP A 573 5.52 30.89 -44.19
N TRP A 574 5.39 32.19 -43.87
CA TRP A 574 5.25 32.70 -42.50
C TRP A 574 4.03 32.15 -41.74
N ASP A 575 3.02 31.67 -42.45
CA ASP A 575 1.80 31.08 -41.88
C ASP A 575 1.89 29.54 -41.73
N ASP A 576 3.01 28.92 -42.12
CA ASP A 576 3.30 27.48 -42.07
C ASP A 576 4.71 27.25 -41.47
N LEU A 577 4.86 27.57 -40.18
CA LEU A 577 6.12 27.49 -39.43
C LEU A 577 5.93 26.74 -38.12
N ILE A 578 6.90 25.91 -37.76
CA ILE A 578 7.06 25.40 -36.39
C ILE A 578 8.15 26.22 -35.72
N LEU A 579 7.79 27.06 -34.76
CA LEU A 579 8.76 27.81 -33.97
C LEU A 579 9.16 26.99 -32.75
N GLY A 580 10.36 26.42 -32.77
CA GLY A 580 10.95 25.65 -31.67
C GLY A 580 12.10 26.36 -30.99
N GLY A 581 12.38 26.06 -29.72
CA GLY A 581 13.55 26.61 -29.07
C GLY A 581 13.76 26.25 -27.61
N THR A 582 14.79 26.83 -27.02
CA THR A 582 15.20 26.62 -25.62
C THR A 582 15.47 27.95 -24.93
N LEU A 583 15.41 27.94 -23.60
CA LEU A 583 15.78 29.07 -22.74
C LEU A 583 16.95 28.65 -21.85
N GLU A 584 18.09 29.35 -21.95
CA GLU A 584 19.21 29.10 -21.05
C GLU A 584 18.81 29.27 -19.58
N LYS A 585 19.39 28.44 -18.69
CA LYS A 585 19.13 28.54 -17.24
C LYS A 585 19.47 29.94 -16.73
N ALA A 586 18.48 30.58 -16.11
CA ALA A 586 18.57 31.97 -15.69
C ALA A 586 17.97 32.23 -14.31
N GLU A 587 18.57 33.13 -13.53
CA GLU A 587 17.95 33.72 -12.34
C GLU A 587 17.08 34.92 -12.75
N ILE A 588 15.84 34.95 -12.25
CA ILE A 588 14.92 36.07 -12.47
C ILE A 588 15.28 37.21 -11.51
N VAL A 589 15.70 38.35 -12.07
CA VAL A 589 16.13 39.50 -11.27
C VAL A 589 14.95 40.09 -10.50
N GLY A 590 15.14 40.27 -9.19
CA GLY A 590 14.09 40.74 -8.28
C GLY A 590 13.18 39.63 -7.73
N ALA A 591 13.32 38.38 -8.18
CA ALA A 591 12.58 37.23 -7.66
C ALA A 591 13.28 36.56 -6.44
N GLY A 592 14.38 37.12 -5.97
CA GLY A 592 15.06 36.69 -4.74
C GLY A 592 15.82 35.36 -4.85
N GLY A 593 16.38 35.05 -6.02
CA GLY A 593 17.18 33.83 -6.24
C GLY A 593 16.45 32.69 -6.94
N ILE A 594 15.24 32.91 -7.47
CA ILE A 594 14.50 31.90 -8.25
C ILE A 594 15.15 31.76 -9.63
N THR A 595 15.41 30.52 -10.04
CA THR A 595 15.92 30.22 -11.38
C THR A 595 14.89 29.51 -12.26
N ILE A 596 14.93 29.77 -13.56
CA ILE A 596 14.08 29.16 -14.59
C ILE A 596 14.96 28.50 -15.65
N LEU A 597 14.51 27.36 -16.17
CA LEU A 597 15.09 26.66 -17.31
C LEU A 597 13.94 26.12 -18.16
N GLY A 598 13.93 26.44 -19.45
CA GLY A 598 12.93 25.94 -20.39
C GLY A 598 13.63 25.13 -21.49
N ASP A 599 13.21 23.89 -21.66
CA ASP A 599 13.72 22.99 -22.69
C ASP A 599 12.61 22.68 -23.70
N SER A 600 12.97 22.67 -24.98
CA SER A 600 12.10 22.25 -26.09
C SER A 600 10.69 22.89 -26.04
N LEU A 601 10.65 24.20 -26.25
CA LEU A 601 9.45 25.05 -26.35
C LEU A 601 9.06 25.21 -27.81
N TYR A 602 7.85 24.81 -28.17
CA TYR A 602 7.34 24.87 -29.54
C TYR A 602 5.99 25.58 -29.62
N TYR A 603 5.83 26.36 -30.69
CA TYR A 603 4.54 26.85 -31.14
C TYR A 603 4.34 26.41 -32.59
N ASP A 604 3.30 25.61 -32.80
CA ASP A 604 3.01 25.01 -34.10
C ASP A 604 1.97 25.82 -34.88
N PHE A 605 2.36 26.29 -36.07
CA PHE A 605 1.47 26.91 -37.04
C PHE A 605 1.30 26.06 -38.32
N SER A 606 1.93 24.89 -38.43
CA SER A 606 1.92 24.02 -39.61
C SER A 606 0.67 23.14 -39.67
N ASP A 607 0.37 22.62 -40.87
CA ASP A 607 -0.61 21.54 -41.10
C ASP A 607 0.05 20.26 -41.66
N PHE A 608 1.38 20.25 -41.74
CA PHE A 608 2.15 19.19 -42.41
C PHE A 608 3.22 18.55 -41.52
N LEU A 609 3.53 19.17 -40.37
CA LEU A 609 4.57 18.75 -39.45
C LEU A 609 4.10 19.07 -38.03
N ASN A 610 4.59 18.30 -37.07
CA ASN A 610 4.40 18.54 -35.64
C ASN A 610 5.76 18.86 -34.98
N PRO A 611 5.79 19.45 -33.77
CA PRO A 611 7.01 19.66 -33.03
C PRO A 611 7.82 18.36 -32.86
N PRO A 612 9.15 18.39 -33.04
CA PRO A 612 10.00 17.26 -32.74
C PRO A 612 9.75 16.73 -31.33
N ALA A 613 9.64 15.41 -31.18
CA ALA A 613 9.41 14.71 -29.90
C ALA A 613 8.04 14.94 -29.22
N ILE A 614 7.09 15.67 -29.81
CA ILE A 614 5.73 15.70 -29.26
C ILE A 614 5.15 14.29 -29.23
N THR A 615 4.68 13.88 -28.05
CA THR A 615 4.01 12.60 -27.84
C THR A 615 2.67 12.88 -27.18
N PHE A 616 1.58 12.60 -27.90
CA PHE A 616 0.24 12.74 -27.34
C PHE A 616 -0.07 11.54 -26.43
N PRO A 617 -0.65 11.73 -25.24
CA PRO A 617 -1.07 10.63 -24.39
C PRO A 617 -2.21 9.82 -25.05
N GLU A 618 -2.32 8.53 -24.72
CA GLU A 618 -3.25 7.57 -25.39
C GLU A 618 -4.72 8.03 -25.38
N ASN A 619 -5.14 8.71 -24.32
CA ASN A 619 -6.49 9.24 -24.11
C ASN A 619 -6.64 10.72 -24.48
N TYR A 620 -5.71 11.30 -25.24
CA TYR A 620 -5.80 12.68 -25.72
C TYR A 620 -7.03 12.86 -26.63
N PRO A 621 -7.97 13.78 -26.31
CA PRO A 621 -9.22 13.90 -27.06
C PRO A 621 -9.12 14.80 -28.32
N GLY A 622 -7.97 15.45 -28.53
CA GLY A 622 -7.71 16.35 -29.65
C GLY A 622 -7.11 15.68 -30.89
N ASP A 623 -6.64 16.50 -31.83
CA ASP A 623 -5.92 16.01 -33.01
C ASP A 623 -4.49 15.57 -32.63
N THR A 624 -4.10 14.39 -33.09
CA THR A 624 -2.78 13.77 -32.84
C THR A 624 -1.98 13.58 -34.13
N THR A 625 -2.52 14.04 -35.25
CA THR A 625 -1.88 13.97 -36.57
C THR A 625 -1.05 15.23 -36.83
N GLU A 626 -0.42 15.31 -38.00
CA GLU A 626 0.40 16.44 -38.48
C GLU A 626 -0.38 17.76 -38.64
N THR A 627 -1.71 17.76 -38.40
CA THR A 627 -2.57 18.95 -38.41
C THR A 627 -2.79 19.57 -37.03
N PHE A 628 -2.02 19.16 -36.02
CA PHE A 628 -2.07 19.77 -34.69
C PHE A 628 -1.65 21.25 -34.76
N ARG A 629 -2.36 22.10 -34.02
CA ARG A 629 -2.01 23.52 -33.86
C ARG A 629 -2.11 23.90 -32.39
N GLY A 630 -0.99 24.31 -31.82
CA GLY A 630 -0.95 24.66 -30.41
C GLY A 630 0.45 24.92 -29.88
N PHE A 631 0.53 25.10 -28.58
CA PHE A 631 1.78 25.22 -27.84
C PHE A 631 2.16 23.87 -27.26
N TYR A 632 3.41 23.47 -27.45
CA TYR A 632 4.01 22.29 -26.83
C TYR A 632 5.28 22.68 -26.08
N MET A 633 5.51 22.09 -24.91
CA MET A 633 6.71 22.30 -24.12
C MET A 633 7.11 21.00 -23.45
N GLN A 634 8.30 20.53 -23.76
CA GLN A 634 8.79 19.27 -23.22
C GLN A 634 9.11 19.38 -21.72
N ALA A 635 9.81 20.44 -21.30
CA ALA A 635 10.13 20.66 -19.90
C ALA A 635 10.27 22.14 -19.52
N LEU A 636 9.75 22.51 -18.35
CA LEU A 636 9.99 23.78 -17.69
C LEU A 636 10.31 23.53 -16.22
N GLU A 637 11.50 23.93 -15.81
CA GLU A 637 11.96 23.82 -14.42
C GLU A 637 12.07 25.19 -13.77
N MET A 638 11.56 25.30 -12.55
CA MET A 638 11.76 26.43 -11.65
C MET A 638 12.38 25.94 -10.34
N GLU A 639 13.54 26.49 -9.97
CA GLU A 639 14.19 26.20 -8.69
C GLU A 639 14.00 27.37 -7.73
N MET A 640 13.59 27.05 -6.50
CA MET A 640 13.45 28.05 -5.43
C MET A 640 14.82 28.50 -4.92
N PRO A 641 14.92 29.66 -4.23
CA PRO A 641 16.19 30.17 -3.75
C PRO A 641 16.89 29.19 -2.80
N GLU A 642 18.23 29.17 -2.82
CA GLU A 642 19.04 28.29 -1.94
C GLU A 642 18.73 28.52 -0.44
N ALA A 643 18.30 29.73 -0.06
CA ALA A 643 17.89 30.03 1.31
C ALA A 643 16.61 29.30 1.76
N TRP A 644 15.85 28.69 0.84
CA TRP A 644 14.59 27.98 1.10
C TRP A 644 14.78 26.46 1.13
N GLN A 645 15.98 25.98 1.45
CA GLN A 645 16.25 24.56 1.68
C GLN A 645 15.26 23.96 2.69
N THR A 646 14.34 23.17 2.18
CA THR A 646 13.37 22.39 2.96
C THR A 646 13.96 21.04 3.33
N GLN A 647 14.90 20.52 2.54
CA GLN A 647 15.64 19.29 2.77
C GLN A 647 17.15 19.56 2.81
N ALA A 648 17.91 18.68 3.47
CA ALA A 648 19.34 18.86 3.63
C ALA A 648 20.06 18.94 2.27
N ASN A 649 20.63 20.10 1.94
CA ASN A 649 21.33 20.41 0.69
C ASN A 649 20.48 20.37 -0.59
N ASN A 650 19.14 20.34 -0.48
CA ASN A 650 18.24 20.35 -1.64
C ASN A 650 17.23 21.50 -1.52
N GLN A 651 17.15 22.33 -2.56
CA GLN A 651 16.16 23.39 -2.67
C GLN A 651 14.88 22.86 -3.34
N PRO A 652 13.69 23.35 -2.95
CA PRO A 652 12.45 22.99 -3.63
C PRO A 652 12.52 23.30 -5.13
N LYS A 653 12.02 22.39 -5.95
CA LYS A 653 11.91 22.58 -7.40
C LYS A 653 10.49 22.29 -7.87
N ILE A 654 10.06 23.00 -8.90
CA ILE A 654 8.81 22.73 -9.62
C ILE A 654 9.20 22.46 -11.07
N ALA A 655 8.77 21.34 -11.61
CA ALA A 655 8.96 20.97 -13.01
C ALA A 655 7.61 20.72 -13.66
N VAL A 656 7.50 21.07 -14.94
CA VAL A 656 6.33 20.79 -15.77
C VAL A 656 6.83 20.12 -17.03
N TYR A 657 6.28 18.95 -17.36
CA TYR A 657 6.66 18.13 -18.49
C TYR A 657 5.50 17.93 -19.46
N ASP A 658 5.86 17.75 -20.73
CA ASP A 658 4.95 17.42 -21.85
C ASP A 658 3.67 18.26 -21.87
N MET A 659 3.84 19.57 -21.67
CA MET A 659 2.73 20.50 -21.64
C MET A 659 2.22 20.75 -23.07
N ILE A 660 0.95 20.46 -23.31
CA ILE A 660 0.21 20.80 -24.53
C ILE A 660 -0.89 21.79 -24.17
N ILE A 661 -0.95 22.90 -24.90
CA ILE A 661 -2.03 23.89 -24.80
C ILE A 661 -2.62 24.13 -26.18
N ASP A 662 -3.87 23.72 -26.35
CA ASP A 662 -4.63 23.85 -27.60
C ASP A 662 -6.12 24.19 -27.34
N ASN A 663 -7.00 23.87 -28.30
CA ASN A 663 -8.44 24.05 -28.15
C ASN A 663 -9.12 23.01 -27.24
N MET A 664 -8.44 21.93 -26.85
CA MET A 664 -8.91 20.92 -25.90
C MET A 664 -8.63 21.32 -24.45
N GLY A 665 -7.60 22.14 -24.23
CA GLY A 665 -7.26 22.67 -22.91
C GLY A 665 -5.80 22.50 -22.57
N ILE A 666 -5.53 22.26 -21.28
CA ILE A 666 -4.19 22.03 -20.76
C ILE A 666 -4.00 20.53 -20.52
N THR A 667 -2.98 19.96 -21.15
CA THR A 667 -2.41 18.65 -20.83
C THR A 667 -1.00 18.89 -20.30
N MET A 668 -0.63 18.28 -19.16
CA MET A 668 0.71 18.40 -18.58
C MET A 668 0.93 17.40 -17.44
N LEU A 669 2.19 17.07 -17.18
CA LEU A 669 2.64 16.46 -15.93
C LEU A 669 3.41 17.51 -15.11
N ALA A 670 2.90 17.88 -13.94
CA ALA A 670 3.57 18.81 -13.04
C ALA A 670 4.10 18.09 -11.80
N GLU A 671 5.35 18.36 -11.44
CA GLU A 671 6.01 17.80 -10.26
C GLU A 671 6.61 18.90 -9.38
N ALA A 672 6.50 18.72 -8.07
CA ALA A 672 7.23 19.52 -7.09
C ALA A 672 8.08 18.60 -6.21
N THR A 673 9.39 18.83 -6.14
CA THR A 673 10.34 18.02 -5.38
C THR A 673 10.95 18.80 -4.22
N SER A 674 11.43 18.09 -3.20
CA SER A 674 11.98 18.65 -1.97
C SER A 674 10.98 19.61 -1.29
N VAL A 675 9.77 19.14 -0.96
CA VAL A 675 8.71 20.01 -0.43
C VAL A 675 8.81 20.20 1.09
N LEU A 676 8.83 19.11 1.87
CA LEU A 676 8.96 19.15 3.33
C LEU A 676 9.78 17.95 3.83
N GLN A 677 10.80 18.20 4.63
CA GLN A 677 11.69 17.19 5.21
C GLN A 677 11.02 16.34 6.29
N PHE A 678 11.43 15.07 6.40
CA PHE A 678 11.04 14.21 7.51
C PHE A 678 11.80 14.65 8.77
N PRO A 679 11.19 14.78 9.95
CA PRO A 679 9.82 14.42 10.35
C PRO A 679 8.83 15.61 10.50
N ASP A 680 8.87 16.60 9.60
CA ASP A 680 8.19 17.89 9.80
C ASP A 680 6.83 18.03 9.09
N ALA A 681 6.45 17.08 8.23
CA ALA A 681 5.11 17.01 7.67
C ALA A 681 4.16 16.16 8.54
N LYS A 682 2.85 16.32 8.29
CA LYS A 682 1.80 15.51 8.90
C LYS A 682 0.85 14.99 7.84
N VAL A 683 0.72 13.67 7.73
CA VAL A 683 -0.21 12.98 6.82
C VAL A 683 -1.14 12.13 7.68
N ALA A 684 -2.44 12.42 7.67
CA ALA A 684 -3.41 11.82 8.61
C ALA A 684 -2.98 11.88 10.09
N ASP A 685 -2.34 12.98 10.48
CA ASP A 685 -1.70 13.20 11.79
C ASP A 685 -0.51 12.27 12.14
N LEU A 686 -0.14 11.35 11.25
CA LEU A 686 1.12 10.62 11.30
C LEU A 686 2.29 11.56 10.95
N ILE A 687 3.45 11.26 11.52
CA ILE A 687 4.70 11.99 11.26
C ILE A 687 5.19 11.62 9.86
N ALA A 688 5.47 12.60 9.00
CA ALA A 688 5.86 12.33 7.62
C ALA A 688 6.86 13.35 7.04
N SER A 689 7.31 13.11 5.81
CA SER A 689 7.81 14.07 4.83
C SER A 689 6.87 14.18 3.64
N ILE A 690 7.03 15.24 2.85
CA ILE A 690 6.48 15.34 1.50
C ILE A 690 7.70 15.54 0.61
N ASP A 691 8.18 14.47 -0.02
CA ASP A 691 9.41 14.51 -0.81
C ASP A 691 9.08 14.94 -2.26
N THR A 692 8.03 14.37 -2.87
CA THR A 692 7.53 14.75 -4.21
C THR A 692 6.02 14.86 -4.22
N VAL A 693 5.48 15.86 -4.91
CA VAL A 693 4.06 15.97 -5.27
C VAL A 693 3.98 15.92 -6.79
N HIS A 694 3.12 15.08 -7.35
CA HIS A 694 2.87 15.03 -8.79
C HIS A 694 1.39 15.29 -9.10
N VAL A 695 1.11 15.88 -10.26
CA VAL A 695 -0.23 16.10 -10.80
C VAL A 695 -0.18 15.91 -12.30
N GLU A 696 -1.03 15.04 -12.83
CA GLU A 696 -1.19 14.79 -14.25
C GLU A 696 -2.57 15.27 -14.72
N LEU A 697 -2.58 16.14 -15.73
CA LEU A 697 -3.79 16.64 -16.38
C LEU A 697 -3.79 16.25 -17.85
N ILE A 698 -4.94 15.84 -18.38
CA ILE A 698 -5.17 15.64 -19.81
C ILE A 698 -6.42 16.40 -20.21
N ALA A 699 -6.28 17.37 -21.12
CA ALA A 699 -7.37 18.23 -21.61
C ALA A 699 -8.24 18.81 -20.47
N ASN A 700 -7.60 19.43 -19.47
CA ASN A 700 -8.19 19.97 -18.23
C ASN A 700 -8.79 18.95 -17.25
N SER A 701 -8.66 17.65 -17.50
CA SER A 701 -9.15 16.60 -16.60
C SER A 701 -8.00 16.08 -15.75
N LEU A 702 -8.19 16.01 -14.42
CA LEU A 702 -7.24 15.37 -13.51
C LEU A 702 -7.23 13.86 -13.79
N ILE A 703 -6.08 13.31 -14.16
CA ILE A 703 -5.90 11.87 -14.39
C ILE A 703 -5.34 11.23 -13.14
N GLU A 704 -4.20 11.74 -12.68
CA GLU A 704 -3.50 11.27 -11.50
C GLU A 704 -3.05 12.45 -10.64
N ALA A 705 -3.10 12.27 -9.33
CA ALA A 705 -2.36 13.10 -8.39
C ALA A 705 -1.81 12.20 -7.30
N GLY A 706 -0.64 12.54 -6.79
CA GLY A 706 -0.01 11.72 -5.79
C GLY A 706 1.15 12.39 -5.08
N VAL A 707 1.51 11.80 -3.94
CA VAL A 707 2.59 12.27 -3.07
C VAL A 707 3.52 11.10 -2.77
N LYS A 708 4.82 11.33 -2.95
CA LYS A 708 5.87 10.43 -2.45
C LYS A 708 6.50 11.05 -1.20
N GLY A 709 6.79 10.22 -0.20
CA GLY A 709 7.40 10.69 1.03
C GLY A 709 7.86 9.56 1.93
N ARG A 710 8.11 9.91 3.19
CA ARG A 710 8.47 8.98 4.26
C ARG A 710 7.51 9.17 5.43
N VAL A 711 7.04 8.10 6.06
CA VAL A 711 6.06 8.12 7.16
C VAL A 711 6.56 7.31 8.37
N GLY A 712 6.22 7.79 9.57
CA GLY A 712 6.51 7.14 10.83
C GLY A 712 5.27 6.44 11.40
N LEU A 713 5.42 5.19 11.83
CA LEU A 713 4.35 4.45 12.51
C LEU A 713 4.08 4.99 13.93
N PRO A 714 2.82 4.94 14.41
CA PRO A 714 2.42 5.39 15.74
C PRO A 714 3.01 4.54 16.89
N VAL A 715 3.79 3.50 16.58
CA VAL A 715 4.54 2.68 17.54
C VAL A 715 5.93 3.26 17.88
N SER A 716 6.39 4.26 17.11
CA SER A 716 7.71 4.89 17.25
C SER A 716 7.64 6.33 17.78
N LYS A 717 8.69 6.78 18.47
CA LYS A 717 8.83 8.19 18.90
C LYS A 717 9.53 9.02 17.82
N LYS A 718 9.02 10.22 17.53
CA LYS A 718 9.52 11.18 16.53
C LYS A 718 11.05 11.24 16.45
N ASP A 719 11.71 11.53 17.57
CA ASP A 719 13.17 11.76 17.62
C ASP A 719 14.02 10.48 17.51
N SER A 720 13.38 9.31 17.51
CA SER A 720 14.02 7.99 17.49
C SER A 720 13.73 7.19 16.22
N ILE A 721 12.99 7.76 15.26
CA ILE A 721 12.73 7.12 13.97
C ILE A 721 14.00 7.24 13.13
N GLN A 722 14.70 6.12 12.95
CA GLN A 722 15.89 6.03 12.10
C GLN A 722 15.56 5.54 10.69
N ASN A 723 14.64 4.57 10.59
CA ASN A 723 14.17 3.99 9.33
C ASN A 723 12.68 4.32 9.15
N PRO A 724 12.34 5.51 8.63
CA PRO A 724 10.96 5.81 8.27
C PRO A 724 10.56 5.00 7.02
N LEU A 725 9.28 4.68 6.90
CA LEU A 725 8.73 3.93 5.77
C LEU A 725 8.62 4.84 4.57
N GLU A 726 9.18 4.46 3.42
CA GLU A 726 8.86 5.15 2.16
C GLU A 726 7.39 4.93 1.83
N TYR A 727 6.73 5.94 1.28
CA TYR A 727 5.34 5.82 0.87
C TYR A 727 5.04 6.50 -0.45
N VAL A 728 4.06 5.93 -1.14
CA VAL A 728 3.36 6.56 -2.27
C VAL A 728 1.88 6.68 -1.89
N ALA A 729 1.38 7.91 -1.86
CA ALA A 729 -0.02 8.22 -1.64
C ALA A 729 -0.65 8.62 -2.98
N LEU A 730 -1.60 7.84 -3.46
CA LEU A 730 -2.37 8.16 -4.67
C LEU A 730 -3.73 8.69 -4.26
N PHE A 731 -4.11 9.87 -4.76
CA PHE A 731 -5.43 10.44 -4.51
C PHE A 731 -6.45 9.72 -5.39
N ASN A 732 -7.59 9.36 -4.80
CA ASN A 732 -8.73 8.97 -5.63
C ASN A 732 -9.21 10.18 -6.45
N ASN A 733 -9.64 9.93 -7.68
CA ASN A 733 -10.29 10.93 -8.51
C ASN A 733 -11.81 10.67 -8.50
N PRO A 734 -12.56 11.21 -7.51
CA PRO A 734 -13.98 10.94 -7.38
C PRO A 734 -14.75 11.43 -8.61
N GLN A 735 -15.20 10.49 -9.44
CA GLN A 735 -15.97 10.73 -10.67
C GLN A 735 -17.39 11.27 -10.40
N LEU A 736 -17.85 11.23 -9.13
CA LEU A 736 -19.17 11.67 -8.70
C LEU A 736 -19.07 12.90 -7.79
N PRO A 737 -19.86 13.96 -8.03
CA PRO A 737 -19.92 15.10 -7.12
C PRO A 737 -20.38 14.69 -5.71
N GLY A 738 -19.48 14.80 -4.72
CA GLY A 738 -19.77 14.54 -3.30
C GLY A 738 -19.15 13.27 -2.72
N GLU A 739 -18.47 12.44 -3.52
CA GLU A 739 -17.61 11.37 -3.00
C GLU A 739 -16.37 11.98 -2.33
N PRO A 740 -15.98 11.52 -1.14
CA PRO A 740 -14.90 12.13 -0.40
C PRO A 740 -13.53 11.72 -0.96
N VAL A 741 -12.56 12.64 -0.87
CA VAL A 741 -11.21 12.38 -1.33
C VAL A 741 -10.50 11.48 -0.31
N SER A 742 -10.15 10.26 -0.73
CA SER A 742 -9.31 9.35 0.03
C SER A 742 -7.97 9.22 -0.68
N PHE A 743 -6.93 8.85 0.05
CA PHE A 743 -5.69 8.43 -0.58
C PHE A 743 -5.22 7.12 0.03
N GLN A 744 -4.83 6.20 -0.85
CA GLN A 744 -4.22 4.95 -0.45
C GLN A 744 -2.72 5.17 -0.34
N LEU A 745 -2.16 4.82 0.82
CA LEU A 745 -0.75 5.00 1.11
C LEU A 745 -0.08 3.63 1.10
N THR A 746 0.59 3.31 0.01
CA THR A 746 1.41 2.10 -0.06
C THR A 746 2.74 2.40 0.60
N VAL A 747 3.11 1.60 1.61
CA VAL A 747 4.39 1.73 2.30
C VAL A 747 5.40 0.70 1.81
N SER A 748 6.65 1.10 1.69
CA SER A 748 7.78 0.21 1.44
C SER A 748 8.71 0.24 2.66
N PRO A 749 8.83 -0.88 3.40
CA PRO A 749 9.76 -1.01 4.52
C PRO A 749 11.22 -0.81 4.08
N THR A 750 11.91 0.13 4.72
CA THR A 750 13.32 0.48 4.46
C THR A 750 14.29 -0.13 5.47
N GLY A 751 13.77 -0.78 6.52
CA GLY A 751 14.56 -1.39 7.60
C GLY A 751 13.73 -1.63 8.87
N PRO A 752 14.38 -2.03 9.98
CA PRO A 752 13.69 -2.28 11.25
C PRO A 752 13.14 -0.98 11.86
N VAL A 753 11.89 -1.04 12.30
CA VAL A 753 11.14 0.05 12.95
C VAL A 753 11.15 -0.13 14.46
N ASN A 754 11.54 0.90 15.21
CA ASN A 754 11.59 0.86 16.67
C ASN A 754 10.20 0.94 17.31
N ALA A 755 9.63 -0.20 17.71
CA ALA A 755 8.36 -0.27 18.45
C ALA A 755 8.56 0.09 19.94
N HIS A 756 8.63 1.39 20.23
CA HIS A 756 8.84 1.94 21.57
C HIS A 756 7.77 1.54 22.58
N MET A 757 6.52 1.34 22.12
CA MET A 757 5.40 0.90 22.97
C MET A 757 5.61 -0.53 23.52
N LEU A 758 6.31 -1.40 22.77
CA LEU A 758 6.60 -2.79 23.16
C LEU A 758 8.09 -3.02 23.53
N LYS A 759 8.94 -1.98 23.49
CA LYS A 759 10.40 -2.07 23.70
C LYS A 759 11.12 -3.04 22.74
N GLY A 760 10.65 -3.16 21.50
CA GLY A 760 11.25 -4.04 20.49
C GLY A 760 11.43 -3.36 19.14
N GLU A 761 11.83 -4.15 18.16
CA GLU A 761 12.00 -3.76 16.77
C GLU A 761 11.04 -4.57 15.88
N LEU A 762 10.45 -3.93 14.88
CA LEU A 762 9.59 -4.55 13.87
C LEU A 762 10.33 -4.57 12.55
N GLU A 763 10.46 -5.72 11.92
CA GLU A 763 10.89 -5.88 10.54
C GLU A 763 9.64 -6.17 9.70
N LEU A 764 9.19 -5.17 8.93
CA LEU A 764 7.91 -5.24 8.23
C LEU A 764 8.06 -5.94 6.88
N ALA A 765 7.10 -6.78 6.54
CA ALA A 765 6.95 -7.36 5.22
C ALA A 765 6.35 -6.34 4.23
N GLN A 766 6.64 -6.53 2.94
CA GLN A 766 6.12 -5.69 1.85
C GLN A 766 4.59 -5.76 1.69
N THR A 767 3.92 -6.71 2.36
CA THR A 767 2.45 -6.82 2.39
C THR A 767 1.79 -5.83 3.36
N SER A 768 2.57 -5.09 4.15
CA SER A 768 2.05 -4.08 5.07
C SER A 768 1.43 -2.89 4.32
N ASN A 769 0.29 -2.38 4.78
CA ASN A 769 -0.46 -1.30 4.13
C ASN A 769 -0.95 -0.24 5.12
N ILE A 770 -1.10 1.00 4.65
CA ILE A 770 -1.77 2.08 5.38
C ILE A 770 -2.82 2.73 4.47
N MET A 771 -4.06 2.76 4.92
CA MET A 771 -5.14 3.48 4.24
C MET A 771 -5.53 4.69 5.07
N ALA A 772 -5.78 5.85 4.44
CA ALA A 772 -6.21 7.05 5.16
C ALA A 772 -7.36 7.77 4.44
N HIS A 773 -8.27 8.31 5.25
CA HIS A 773 -9.38 9.14 4.78
C HIS A 773 -9.27 10.53 5.39
N ILE A 774 -9.28 11.58 4.57
CA ILE A 774 -9.17 12.96 5.06
C ILE A 774 -10.26 13.84 4.44
N GLU A 775 -11.17 14.26 5.30
CA GLU A 775 -12.13 15.33 5.04
C GLU A 775 -11.80 16.55 5.90
N LYS A 776 -12.47 17.67 5.65
CA LYS A 776 -12.21 18.96 6.31
C LYS A 776 -12.17 18.88 7.84
N ASP A 777 -13.04 18.07 8.45
CA ASP A 777 -13.18 17.93 9.90
C ASP A 777 -13.17 16.46 10.38
N HIS A 778 -12.76 15.53 9.51
CA HIS A 778 -12.73 14.09 9.80
C HIS A 778 -11.47 13.48 9.21
N LYS A 779 -10.64 12.90 10.07
CA LYS A 779 -9.40 12.20 9.69
C LYS A 779 -9.44 10.77 10.21
N THR A 780 -9.09 9.83 9.35
CA THR A 780 -8.89 8.43 9.72
C THR A 780 -7.62 7.86 9.13
N PHE A 781 -7.13 6.79 9.74
CA PHE A 781 -6.27 5.83 9.07
C PHE A 781 -6.54 4.42 9.59
N ASP A 782 -6.22 3.44 8.75
CA ASP A 782 -6.18 2.03 9.07
C ASP A 782 -4.82 1.50 8.63
N ILE A 783 -4.08 0.95 9.59
CA ILE A 783 -2.76 0.34 9.39
C ILE A 783 -2.94 -1.16 9.55
N ASP A 784 -2.44 -1.93 8.59
CA ASP A 784 -2.36 -3.38 8.66
C ASP A 784 -0.91 -3.81 8.36
N LEU A 785 -0.28 -4.49 9.32
CA LEU A 785 1.14 -4.83 9.25
C LEU A 785 1.34 -6.33 9.36
N ASP A 786 2.26 -6.81 8.52
CA ASP A 786 2.83 -8.16 8.60
C ASP A 786 4.34 -8.06 8.78
N GLY A 787 4.96 -9.02 9.45
CA GLY A 787 6.41 -9.01 9.59
C GLY A 787 6.94 -9.85 10.75
N GLU A 788 8.11 -9.47 11.25
CA GLU A 788 8.77 -10.07 12.41
C GLU A 788 8.99 -9.03 13.51
N PHE A 789 8.63 -9.35 14.75
CA PHE A 789 8.92 -8.57 15.93
C PHE A 789 10.09 -9.18 16.72
N LYS A 790 11.07 -8.35 17.05
CA LYS A 790 12.31 -8.75 17.72
C LYS A 790 12.49 -8.05 19.06
N TRP A 791 12.74 -8.85 20.08
CA TRP A 791 13.37 -8.44 21.33
C TRP A 791 14.80 -8.97 21.34
N THR A 792 15.78 -8.07 21.34
CA THR A 792 17.20 -8.41 21.36
C THR A 792 17.83 -7.93 22.66
N ASN A 793 18.04 -8.87 23.59
CA ASN A 793 18.65 -8.64 24.90
C ASN A 793 18.00 -7.50 25.71
N ILE A 794 16.66 -7.46 25.75
CA ILE A 794 15.95 -6.39 26.45
C ILE A 794 15.66 -6.74 27.91
N THR A 795 15.22 -5.73 28.67
CA THR A 795 14.73 -5.88 30.05
C THR A 795 13.24 -5.53 30.12
N LEU A 796 12.42 -6.52 30.50
CA LEU A 796 10.98 -6.42 30.70
C LEU A 796 10.67 -6.54 32.19
N GLY A 797 10.38 -5.41 32.85
CA GLY A 797 10.17 -5.37 34.30
C GLY A 797 11.36 -6.00 35.07
N PRO A 798 11.13 -7.02 35.93
CA PRO A 798 12.20 -7.70 36.67
C PRO A 798 13.01 -8.69 35.82
N VAL A 799 12.55 -9.03 34.61
CA VAL A 799 13.15 -10.04 33.74
C VAL A 799 14.20 -9.41 32.83
N LYS A 800 15.44 -9.90 32.92
CA LYS A 800 16.57 -9.45 32.11
C LYS A 800 16.90 -10.45 30.99
N SER A 801 17.62 -9.99 29.97
CA SER A 801 18.11 -10.83 28.87
C SER A 801 16.99 -11.58 28.15
N VAL A 802 15.93 -10.85 27.79
CA VAL A 802 14.84 -11.36 26.96
C VAL A 802 15.29 -11.33 25.50
N ASN A 803 15.26 -12.48 24.84
CA ASN A 803 15.55 -12.61 23.41
C ASN A 803 14.43 -13.40 22.72
N MET A 804 13.68 -12.74 21.85
CA MET A 804 12.56 -13.34 21.13
C MET A 804 12.46 -12.78 19.71
N GLY A 805 12.18 -13.63 18.72
CA GLY A 805 11.83 -13.25 17.34
C GLY A 805 10.48 -13.88 16.99
N LEU A 806 9.50 -13.08 16.61
CA LEU A 806 8.10 -13.51 16.51
C LEU A 806 7.55 -13.02 15.18
N ASN A 807 7.12 -13.93 14.31
CA ASN A 807 6.44 -13.50 13.09
C ASN A 807 5.00 -13.14 13.44
N PHE A 808 4.47 -12.08 12.84
CA PHE A 808 3.09 -11.66 13.02
C PHE A 808 2.45 -11.36 11.66
N GLN A 809 1.13 -11.52 11.61
CA GLN A 809 0.29 -11.13 10.50
C GLN A 809 -0.96 -10.42 11.03
N GLY A 810 -1.40 -9.37 10.35
CA GLY A 810 -2.61 -8.64 10.74
C GLY A 810 -2.46 -7.75 11.97
N LEU A 811 -1.25 -7.25 12.27
CA LEU A 811 -1.04 -6.30 13.38
C LEU A 811 -1.65 -4.95 12.98
N GLY A 812 -2.82 -4.66 13.51
CA GLY A 812 -3.67 -3.57 13.05
C GLY A 812 -3.72 -2.38 14.00
N MET A 813 -3.73 -1.16 13.47
CA MET A 813 -4.01 0.07 14.22
C MET A 813 -4.95 0.96 13.43
N SER A 814 -6.04 1.40 14.05
CA SER A 814 -6.99 2.31 13.40
C SER A 814 -7.14 3.60 14.18
N TYR A 815 -7.45 4.68 13.48
CA TYR A 815 -7.73 5.98 14.08
C TYR A 815 -8.94 6.62 13.40
N ASP A 816 -9.83 7.20 14.19
CA ASP A 816 -10.93 8.04 13.71
C ASP A 816 -11.15 9.18 14.70
N SER A 817 -10.85 10.39 14.24
CA SER A 817 -10.96 11.63 15.02
C SER A 817 -12.37 11.96 15.54
N THR A 818 -13.42 11.30 15.04
CA THR A 818 -14.82 11.56 15.42
C THR A 818 -15.37 10.55 16.44
N ASN A 819 -14.66 9.45 16.68
CA ASN A 819 -15.10 8.40 17.61
C ASN A 819 -14.77 8.72 19.07
N ALA A 820 -15.58 8.18 20.00
CA ALA A 820 -15.36 8.36 21.44
C ALA A 820 -14.09 7.65 21.95
N LEU A 821 -13.72 6.54 21.28
CA LEU A 821 -12.41 5.91 21.37
C LEU A 821 -11.73 6.15 20.02
N GLU A 822 -10.93 7.21 19.96
CA GLU A 822 -10.31 7.66 18.72
C GLU A 822 -9.37 6.61 18.10
N MET A 823 -8.86 5.65 18.87
CA MET A 823 -7.80 4.72 18.44
C MET A 823 -8.16 3.26 18.72
N GLY A 824 -8.05 2.43 17.69
CA GLY A 824 -8.19 0.98 17.73
C GLY A 824 -6.83 0.26 17.63
N PHE A 825 -6.76 -0.96 18.17
CA PHE A 825 -5.59 -1.81 18.11
C PHE A 825 -6.01 -3.28 18.00
N ASN A 826 -5.41 -4.00 17.05
CA ASN A 826 -5.55 -5.43 16.86
C ASN A 826 -4.16 -6.06 16.90
N ILE A 827 -3.95 -7.04 17.77
CA ILE A 827 -2.65 -7.70 17.90
C ILE A 827 -2.36 -8.63 16.71
N GLY A 828 -3.35 -9.08 15.97
CA GLY A 828 -3.16 -10.01 14.85
C GLY A 828 -2.82 -11.44 15.30
N SER A 829 -2.31 -12.25 14.37
CA SER A 829 -1.87 -13.63 14.61
C SER A 829 -0.35 -13.69 14.69
N TRP A 830 0.18 -14.36 15.72
CA TRP A 830 1.63 -14.45 15.95
C TRP A 830 2.08 -15.91 15.89
N SER A 831 3.24 -16.16 15.28
CA SER A 831 3.86 -17.47 15.18
C SER A 831 5.28 -17.50 15.73
N PHE A 832 5.64 -18.65 16.30
CA PHE A 832 6.75 -18.77 17.25
C PHE A 832 7.92 -19.61 16.71
N ALA A 833 8.00 -19.81 15.39
CA ALA A 833 9.04 -20.61 14.75
C ALA A 833 10.45 -20.11 15.10
N SER A 834 11.45 -21.00 14.99
CA SER A 834 12.87 -20.78 15.28
C SER A 834 13.36 -19.34 15.00
N PRO A 835 14.28 -18.77 15.80
CA PRO A 835 15.21 -19.43 16.73
C PRO A 835 14.64 -19.71 18.14
N GLN A 836 15.39 -20.42 18.98
CA GLN A 836 15.01 -20.70 20.37
C GLN A 836 14.77 -19.40 21.15
N LYS A 837 13.61 -19.28 21.79
CA LYS A 837 13.26 -18.10 22.60
C LYS A 837 13.91 -18.22 23.97
N MET A 838 14.45 -17.11 24.47
CA MET A 838 15.20 -17.09 25.71
C MET A 838 14.67 -16.02 26.65
N LEU A 839 14.45 -16.40 27.91
CA LEU A 839 14.06 -15.49 28.97
C LEU A 839 14.98 -15.71 30.17
N ALA A 840 15.70 -14.67 30.61
CA ALA A 840 16.75 -14.79 31.63
C ALA A 840 17.77 -15.90 31.35
N ASN A 841 18.12 -16.10 30.06
CA ASN A 841 18.98 -17.17 29.55
C ASN A 841 18.43 -18.60 29.73
N PHE A 842 17.14 -18.77 30.04
CA PHE A 842 16.47 -20.06 29.97
C PHE A 842 15.75 -20.22 28.62
N PRO A 843 15.83 -21.39 27.98
CA PRO A 843 15.01 -21.68 26.82
C PRO A 843 13.54 -21.76 27.26
N VAL A 844 12.70 -21.01 26.56
CA VAL A 844 11.26 -20.97 26.78
C VAL A 844 10.50 -21.23 25.49
N THR A 845 9.29 -21.76 25.62
CA THR A 845 8.28 -21.76 24.55
C THR A 845 7.28 -20.66 24.88
N ILE A 846 6.89 -19.88 23.88
CA ILE A 846 5.80 -18.92 24.02
C ILE A 846 4.54 -19.58 23.49
N ASP A 847 3.46 -19.42 24.23
CA ASP A 847 2.12 -19.91 23.92
C ASP A 847 1.12 -18.75 24.08
N GLU A 848 -0.06 -18.88 23.45
CA GLU A 848 -1.22 -17.97 23.53
C GLU A 848 -0.89 -16.47 23.67
N ILE A 849 -0.78 -15.74 22.55
CA ILE A 849 -0.71 -14.26 22.57
C ILE A 849 -2.13 -13.70 22.49
N ASP A 850 -2.46 -12.80 23.43
CA ASP A 850 -3.71 -12.07 23.42
C ASP A 850 -3.51 -10.56 23.68
N TYR A 851 -4.57 -9.79 23.46
CA TYR A 851 -4.60 -8.37 23.72
C TYR A 851 -5.79 -8.01 24.60
N THR A 852 -5.50 -7.31 25.70
CA THR A 852 -6.50 -6.73 26.59
C THR A 852 -6.50 -5.21 26.46
N MET A 853 -7.62 -4.63 26.03
CA MET A 853 -7.83 -3.18 26.08
C MET A 853 -8.05 -2.74 27.53
N LEU A 854 -7.29 -1.74 27.98
CA LEU A 854 -7.41 -1.17 29.32
C LEU A 854 -8.07 0.22 29.25
N PRO A 855 -8.77 0.68 30.30
CA PRO A 855 -9.29 2.04 30.35
C PRO A 855 -8.17 3.09 30.19
N PRO A 856 -8.24 3.99 29.18
CA PRO A 856 -7.26 5.06 29.00
C PRO A 856 -7.25 6.04 30.18
N GLN A 857 -6.08 6.56 30.54
CA GLN A 857 -5.94 7.62 31.54
C GLN A 857 -6.05 9.02 30.90
N PRO A 858 -6.26 10.10 31.69
CA PRO A 858 -6.29 11.46 31.14
C PRO A 858 -5.06 11.78 30.30
N GLY A 859 -5.26 12.17 29.03
CA GLY A 859 -4.18 12.45 28.07
C GLY A 859 -3.75 11.27 27.20
N GLN A 860 -4.34 10.08 27.37
CA GLN A 860 -4.10 8.91 26.53
C GLN A 860 -5.22 8.70 25.50
N LEU A 861 -4.85 8.40 24.26
CA LEU A 861 -5.76 7.96 23.19
C LEU A 861 -6.16 6.50 23.37
N MET A 862 -5.22 5.67 23.82
CA MET A 862 -5.45 4.27 24.16
C MET A 862 -4.48 3.78 25.23
N ARG A 863 -4.89 2.71 25.91
CA ARG A 863 -4.05 1.92 26.81
C ARG A 863 -4.38 0.44 26.62
N GLY A 864 -3.37 -0.39 26.58
CA GLY A 864 -3.54 -1.80 26.28
C GLY A 864 -2.45 -2.66 26.90
N ARG A 865 -2.70 -3.96 26.94
CA ARG A 865 -1.77 -4.96 27.44
C ARG A 865 -1.75 -6.16 26.50
N VAL A 866 -0.56 -6.52 26.01
CA VAL A 866 -0.34 -7.78 25.27
C VAL A 866 0.06 -8.83 26.29
N ASN A 867 -0.71 -9.92 26.45
CA ASN A 867 -0.33 -11.02 27.31
C ASN A 867 0.17 -12.22 26.49
N PHE A 868 1.04 -13.00 27.10
CA PHE A 868 1.58 -14.22 26.52
C PHE A 868 2.02 -15.21 27.59
N ASP A 869 1.81 -16.49 27.33
CA ASP A 869 2.21 -17.58 28.21
C ASP A 869 3.63 -18.04 27.89
N VAL A 870 4.45 -18.16 28.93
CA VAL A 870 5.85 -18.57 28.82
C VAL A 870 6.03 -19.91 29.50
N ILE A 871 6.30 -20.94 28.72
CA ILE A 871 6.53 -22.31 29.19
C ILE A 871 8.04 -22.54 29.37
N PHE A 872 8.44 -22.90 30.59
CA PHE A 872 9.80 -23.25 30.96
C PHE A 872 9.97 -24.77 30.97
N ASN A 873 10.83 -25.30 30.09
CA ASN A 873 11.21 -26.71 30.11
C ASN A 873 12.59 -26.87 30.76
N LEU A 874 12.61 -27.15 32.07
CA LEU A 874 13.85 -27.27 32.84
C LEU A 874 14.52 -28.64 32.65
N THR A 875 13.74 -29.73 32.70
CA THR A 875 14.19 -31.12 32.41
C THR A 875 13.02 -31.93 31.85
N SER A 876 13.24 -33.18 31.43
CA SER A 876 12.16 -34.05 30.89
C SER A 876 10.99 -34.30 31.85
N ASN A 877 11.20 -34.10 33.15
CA ASN A 877 10.20 -34.35 34.20
C ASN A 877 9.87 -33.10 35.03
N ILE A 878 10.48 -31.95 34.72
CA ILE A 878 10.30 -30.70 35.47
C ILE A 878 10.09 -29.57 34.47
N GLY A 879 8.94 -28.91 34.57
CA GLY A 879 8.62 -27.74 33.77
C GLY A 879 7.88 -26.69 34.59
N GLY A 880 7.50 -25.61 33.95
CA GLY A 880 6.70 -24.54 34.53
C GLY A 880 6.09 -23.66 33.46
N MET A 881 5.20 -22.77 33.85
CA MET A 881 4.55 -21.82 32.95
C MET A 881 4.35 -20.49 33.70
N SER A 882 4.52 -19.36 33.01
CA SER A 882 4.26 -18.04 33.57
C SER A 882 3.55 -17.16 32.56
N GLY A 883 2.47 -16.52 32.97
CA GLY A 883 1.80 -15.48 32.17
C GLY A 883 2.51 -14.14 32.32
N LEU A 884 2.89 -13.51 31.20
CA LEU A 884 3.52 -12.19 31.15
C LEU A 884 2.64 -11.21 30.36
N GLY A 885 2.49 -9.99 30.87
CA GLY A 885 1.75 -8.92 30.22
C GLY A 885 2.62 -7.69 29.97
N VAL A 886 2.77 -7.26 28.72
CA VAL A 886 3.44 -5.98 28.35
C VAL A 886 2.39 -4.91 28.19
N GLU A 887 2.44 -3.91 29.06
CA GLU A 887 1.48 -2.82 29.09
C GLU A 887 2.03 -1.57 28.42
N PHE A 888 1.20 -0.95 27.57
CA PHE A 888 1.56 0.21 26.77
C PHE A 888 0.39 1.19 26.63
N ALA A 889 0.70 2.41 26.20
CA ALA A 889 -0.27 3.46 25.91
C ALA A 889 0.18 4.29 24.72
N ILE A 890 -0.77 5.00 24.12
CA ILE A 890 -0.49 6.08 23.16
C ILE A 890 -1.04 7.38 23.76
N GLU A 891 -0.14 8.30 24.09
CA GLU A 891 -0.50 9.63 24.59
C GLU A 891 -0.87 10.57 23.42
N ASN A 892 -1.79 11.50 23.69
CA ASN A 892 -2.31 12.46 22.72
C ASN A 892 -1.47 13.74 22.70
N ASN A 893 -0.90 14.09 21.55
CA ASN A 893 -0.20 15.37 21.32
C ASN A 893 0.98 15.65 22.26
N THR A 894 1.71 14.62 22.68
CA THR A 894 2.93 14.76 23.49
C THR A 894 4.16 14.90 22.59
N GLY A 895 5.15 15.72 22.96
CA GLY A 895 6.46 15.75 22.29
C GLY A 895 6.43 16.14 20.79
N GLY A 896 5.44 16.91 20.36
CA GLY A 896 5.31 17.33 18.95
C GLY A 896 4.73 16.26 18.01
N GLN A 897 4.30 15.11 18.54
CA GLN A 897 3.65 14.03 17.80
C GLN A 897 2.23 13.77 18.33
N LYS A 898 1.26 13.55 17.43
CA LYS A 898 -0.14 13.27 17.81
C LYS A 898 -0.25 11.93 18.53
N PHE A 899 0.39 10.89 17.99
CA PHE A 899 0.42 9.53 18.53
C PHE A 899 1.77 9.31 19.23
N TYR A 900 1.82 9.52 20.55
CA TYR A 900 3.06 9.33 21.31
C TYR A 900 3.08 7.95 21.99
N PRO A 901 3.87 6.97 21.50
CA PRO A 901 3.93 5.64 22.10
C PRO A 901 4.68 5.65 23.43
N GLN A 902 4.12 4.94 24.41
CA GLN A 902 4.67 4.80 25.74
C GLN A 902 4.59 3.34 26.21
N TYR A 903 5.75 2.77 26.56
CA TYR A 903 5.80 1.56 27.38
C TYR A 903 5.48 1.93 28.84
N ILE A 904 4.48 1.29 29.43
CA ILE A 904 4.08 1.53 30.83
C ILE A 904 4.83 0.56 31.76
N GLY A 905 4.84 -0.73 31.43
CA GLY A 905 5.42 -1.74 32.31
C GLY A 905 5.27 -3.16 31.80
N THR A 906 5.81 -4.10 32.58
CA THR A 906 5.59 -5.55 32.38
C THR A 906 5.07 -6.13 33.68
N GLN A 907 3.98 -6.87 33.59
CA GLN A 907 3.36 -7.58 34.71
C GLN A 907 3.61 -9.09 34.58
N ILE A 908 3.66 -9.78 35.72
CA ILE A 908 3.70 -11.24 35.80
C ILE A 908 2.41 -11.67 36.50
N ASP A 909 1.58 -12.45 35.82
CA ASP A 909 0.26 -12.84 36.34
C ASP A 909 0.38 -14.06 37.25
N SER A 910 1.10 -15.09 36.81
CA SER A 910 1.37 -16.28 37.61
C SER A 910 2.70 -16.93 37.25
N ILE A 911 3.22 -17.75 38.14
CA ILE A 911 4.37 -18.65 37.92
C ILE A 911 3.96 -20.01 38.46
N SER A 912 3.84 -21.00 37.59
CA SER A 912 3.56 -22.39 37.94
C SER A 912 4.77 -23.28 37.68
N VAL A 913 4.92 -24.31 38.48
CA VAL A 913 5.98 -25.32 38.39
C VAL A 913 5.35 -26.70 38.56
N HIS A 914 5.74 -27.64 37.71
CA HIS A 914 5.33 -29.02 37.78
C HIS A 914 6.56 -29.94 37.74
N ALA A 915 6.58 -30.95 38.60
CA ALA A 915 7.61 -31.99 38.60
C ALA A 915 6.98 -33.39 38.77
N ASN A 916 7.10 -34.25 37.75
CA ASN A 916 6.61 -35.63 37.79
C ASN A 916 7.78 -36.61 37.95
N LEU A 917 8.26 -36.78 39.19
CA LEU A 917 9.38 -37.66 39.51
C LEU A 917 8.89 -39.08 39.85
N SER A 918 9.80 -40.06 39.88
CA SER A 918 9.45 -41.47 40.19
C SER A 918 8.85 -41.65 41.60
N ALA A 919 9.35 -40.88 42.59
CA ALA A 919 8.90 -40.98 43.98
C ALA A 919 7.79 -39.99 44.35
N VAL A 920 7.76 -38.81 43.71
CA VAL A 920 6.87 -37.71 44.07
C VAL A 920 6.38 -36.98 42.82
N ASN A 921 5.12 -36.60 42.82
CA ASN A 921 4.54 -35.67 41.86
C ASN A 921 4.29 -34.32 42.56
N ILE A 922 4.83 -33.23 42.04
CA ILE A 922 4.71 -31.88 42.62
C ILE A 922 4.03 -30.96 41.61
N LYS A 923 3.08 -30.16 42.09
CA LYS A 923 2.49 -29.02 41.38
C LYS A 923 2.53 -27.82 42.31
N GLY A 924 3.13 -26.72 41.88
CA GLY A 924 3.15 -25.47 42.63
C GLY A 924 2.76 -24.31 41.72
N ALA A 925 2.15 -23.28 42.29
CA ALA A 925 1.86 -22.05 41.58
C ALA A 925 1.97 -20.85 42.53
N ILE A 926 2.40 -19.71 42.01
CA ILE A 926 2.30 -18.41 42.66
C ILE A 926 1.56 -17.50 41.69
N GLY A 927 0.37 -17.05 42.06
CA GLY A 927 -0.37 -16.01 41.37
C GLY A 927 -0.12 -14.64 42.02
N PHE A 928 -0.06 -13.59 41.21
CA PHE A 928 0.00 -12.21 41.66
C PHE A 928 -1.34 -11.52 41.41
N ARG A 929 -1.78 -10.68 42.35
CA ARG A 929 -2.98 -9.86 42.22
C ARG A 929 -2.55 -8.40 42.13
N ASN A 930 -2.92 -7.74 41.05
CA ASN A 930 -2.73 -6.32 40.83
C ASN A 930 -4.12 -5.67 40.66
N ASP A 931 -4.50 -4.80 41.61
CA ASP A 931 -5.76 -4.07 41.62
C ASP A 931 -7.04 -4.93 41.47
N ASP A 932 -7.07 -6.11 42.10
CA ASP A 932 -8.26 -6.97 42.15
C ASP A 932 -9.41 -6.25 42.89
N PRO A 933 -10.65 -6.23 42.36
CA PRO A 933 -11.75 -5.48 42.95
C PRO A 933 -12.16 -5.95 44.37
N VAL A 934 -11.83 -7.19 44.74
CA VAL A 934 -12.13 -7.78 46.04
C VAL A 934 -10.86 -7.92 46.87
N TYR A 935 -9.82 -8.49 46.28
CA TYR A 935 -8.57 -8.87 46.94
C TYR A 935 -7.48 -7.79 46.86
N GLY A 936 -7.67 -6.74 46.06
CA GLY A 936 -6.71 -5.66 45.87
C GLY A 936 -5.36 -6.16 45.36
N ASN A 937 -4.29 -5.77 46.04
CA ASN A 937 -2.92 -6.07 45.66
C ASN A 937 -2.32 -7.16 46.58
N GLY A 938 -1.73 -8.22 46.01
CA GLY A 938 -1.24 -9.35 46.79
C GLY A 938 -0.67 -10.51 45.97
N PHE A 939 -0.50 -11.66 46.62
CA PHE A 939 -0.08 -12.90 45.98
C PHE A 939 -0.70 -14.11 46.66
N ILE A 940 -0.91 -15.18 45.90
CA ILE A 940 -1.43 -16.47 46.34
C ILE A 940 -0.49 -17.57 45.88
N GLY A 941 0.01 -18.38 46.81
CA GLY A 941 0.85 -19.53 46.55
C GLY A 941 0.11 -20.82 46.85
N GLU A 942 0.20 -21.79 45.96
CA GLU A 942 -0.35 -23.13 46.11
C GLU A 942 0.74 -24.17 45.88
N LEU A 943 0.71 -25.25 46.66
CA LEU A 943 1.61 -26.39 46.51
C LEU A 943 0.84 -27.68 46.76
N SER A 944 0.97 -28.65 45.86
CA SER A 944 0.45 -30.00 45.97
C SER A 944 1.56 -31.00 45.70
N ALA A 945 1.69 -32.01 46.56
CA ALA A 945 2.69 -33.06 46.45
C ALA A 945 2.08 -34.44 46.73
N GLU A 946 2.25 -35.38 45.81
CA GLU A 946 1.82 -36.77 45.94
C GLU A 946 3.02 -37.71 46.02
N PHE A 947 3.18 -38.37 47.16
CA PHE A 947 4.25 -39.35 47.41
C PHE A 947 3.79 -40.74 46.98
N LYS A 948 4.10 -41.11 45.73
CA LYS A 948 3.58 -42.30 45.04
C LYS A 948 3.79 -43.62 45.81
N ALA A 949 4.95 -43.79 46.44
CA ALA A 949 5.31 -45.03 47.13
C ALA A 949 4.48 -45.30 48.40
N VAL A 950 3.98 -44.24 49.05
CA VAL A 950 3.24 -44.31 50.31
C VAL A 950 1.80 -43.83 50.19
N GLY A 951 1.36 -43.35 49.03
CA GLY A 951 -0.02 -42.90 48.80
C GLY A 951 -0.43 -41.68 49.63
N ILE A 952 0.52 -40.89 50.12
CA ILE A 952 0.27 -39.66 50.88
C ILE A 952 0.18 -38.49 49.91
N GLN A 953 -0.87 -37.68 50.02
CA GLN A 953 -1.02 -36.44 49.26
C GLN A 953 -1.02 -35.26 50.24
N VAL A 954 -0.21 -34.24 49.97
CA VAL A 954 -0.10 -33.02 50.79
C VAL A 954 -0.49 -31.84 49.94
N SER A 955 -1.24 -30.90 50.51
CA SER A 955 -1.54 -29.61 49.91
C SER A 955 -1.21 -28.47 50.88
N ALA A 956 -0.81 -27.32 50.34
CA ALA A 956 -0.62 -26.09 51.07
C ALA A 956 -1.06 -24.90 50.23
N LEU A 957 -1.64 -23.89 50.88
CA LEU A 957 -2.02 -22.63 50.28
C LEU A 957 -1.60 -21.49 51.21
N ALA A 958 -1.08 -20.40 50.65
CA ALA A 958 -0.83 -19.18 51.40
C ALA A 958 -1.21 -17.96 50.55
N GLU A 959 -2.04 -17.08 51.08
CA GLU A 959 -2.48 -15.87 50.39
C GLU A 959 -2.26 -14.66 51.30
N PHE A 960 -1.66 -13.61 50.74
CA PHE A 960 -1.36 -12.36 51.44
C PHE A 960 -1.72 -11.19 50.55
N GLY A 961 -2.39 -10.18 51.09
CA GLY A 961 -2.76 -9.01 50.29
C GLY A 961 -3.21 -7.81 51.10
N ASN A 962 -3.57 -6.76 50.37
CA ASN A 962 -4.17 -5.55 50.90
C ASN A 962 -5.27 -5.03 49.98
N THR A 963 -6.40 -4.65 50.56
CA THR A 963 -7.60 -4.23 49.82
C THR A 963 -8.33 -3.13 50.58
N ALA A 964 -9.16 -2.36 49.87
CA ALA A 964 -10.11 -1.42 50.47
C ALA A 964 -11.55 -1.95 50.45
N TYR A 965 -11.75 -3.19 50.00
CA TYR A 965 -13.05 -3.85 49.86
C TYR A 965 -13.85 -3.83 51.17
N LEU A 966 -15.11 -3.40 51.10
CA LEU A 966 -16.02 -3.27 52.25
C LEU A 966 -15.44 -2.48 53.45
N ASN A 967 -14.52 -1.53 53.19
CA ASN A 967 -13.91 -0.72 54.25
C ASN A 967 -13.82 0.78 53.88
N ASN A 968 -14.89 1.37 53.32
CA ASN A 968 -14.99 2.82 53.06
C ASN A 968 -13.78 3.42 52.31
N ASN A 969 -13.22 2.71 51.33
CA ASN A 969 -12.00 3.06 50.58
C ASN A 969 -10.70 3.17 51.41
N GLU A 970 -10.68 2.74 52.67
CA GLU A 970 -9.46 2.63 53.46
C GLU A 970 -8.81 1.25 53.27
N ILE A 971 -7.51 1.23 52.96
CA ILE A 971 -6.75 -0.01 52.73
C ILE A 971 -6.50 -0.74 54.06
N TYR A 972 -6.75 -2.05 54.10
CA TYR A 972 -6.34 -2.97 55.17
C TYR A 972 -5.65 -4.21 54.59
N ARG A 973 -4.85 -4.90 55.42
CA ARG A 973 -4.10 -6.10 55.04
C ARG A 973 -4.84 -7.35 55.50
N TYR A 974 -4.82 -8.40 54.70
CA TYR A 974 -5.39 -9.70 55.03
C TYR A 974 -4.41 -10.83 54.68
N TRP A 975 -4.61 -11.98 55.29
CA TRP A 975 -3.89 -13.20 54.92
C TRP A 975 -4.68 -14.46 55.26
N ARG A 976 -4.38 -15.56 54.57
CA ARG A 976 -4.75 -16.91 54.97
C ARG A 976 -3.64 -17.90 54.66
N VAL A 977 -3.55 -18.94 55.48
CA VAL A 977 -2.67 -20.08 55.25
C VAL A 977 -3.45 -21.34 55.52
N GLU A 978 -3.35 -22.32 54.63
CA GLU A 978 -4.05 -23.60 54.69
C GLU A 978 -3.06 -24.73 54.40
N ALA A 979 -3.26 -25.88 55.03
CA ALA A 979 -2.53 -27.10 54.78
C ALA A 979 -3.46 -28.31 54.89
N GLY A 980 -3.23 -29.31 54.05
CA GLY A 980 -3.99 -30.54 53.99
C GLY A 980 -3.10 -31.76 53.79
N VAL A 981 -3.54 -32.90 54.31
CA VAL A 981 -2.95 -34.20 54.05
C VAL A 981 -4.06 -35.23 53.87
N VAL A 982 -3.95 -36.03 52.82
CA VAL A 982 -4.76 -37.23 52.58
C VAL A 982 -3.89 -38.45 52.83
N LEU A 983 -4.42 -39.39 53.61
CA LEU A 983 -3.73 -40.60 54.04
C LEU A 983 -4.29 -41.82 53.28
N PRO A 984 -3.44 -42.79 52.90
CA PRO A 984 -3.89 -44.06 52.33
C PRO A 984 -4.66 -44.90 53.37
N ALA A 985 -5.44 -45.88 52.93
CA ALA A 985 -6.06 -46.86 53.83
C ALA A 985 -4.97 -47.66 54.61
N PRO A 986 -5.17 -47.97 55.91
CA PRO A 986 -6.35 -47.71 56.74
C PRO A 986 -6.37 -46.34 57.45
N GLY A 987 -5.41 -45.45 57.20
CA GLY A 987 -5.27 -44.18 57.91
C GLY A 987 -4.73 -44.31 59.34
N VAL A 988 -5.00 -43.29 60.18
CA VAL A 988 -4.63 -43.27 61.61
C VAL A 988 -5.84 -43.67 62.47
N VAL A 989 -5.83 -44.89 63.00
CA VAL A 989 -6.89 -45.40 63.89
C VAL A 989 -6.84 -44.66 65.23
N PHE A 990 -7.93 -43.98 65.61
CA PHE A 990 -8.01 -43.24 66.88
C PHE A 990 -9.01 -43.86 67.87
N MET A 991 -9.93 -44.69 67.39
CA MET A 991 -10.81 -45.52 68.22
C MET A 991 -11.12 -46.84 67.51
N PRO A 992 -11.48 -47.93 68.22
CA PRO A 992 -11.79 -49.20 67.59
C PRO A 992 -12.85 -49.05 66.48
N GLY A 993 -12.46 -49.40 65.25
CA GLY A 993 -13.35 -49.36 64.07
C GLY A 993 -13.43 -48.03 63.32
N VAL A 994 -12.75 -46.95 63.75
CA VAL A 994 -12.76 -45.64 63.07
C VAL A 994 -11.34 -45.06 62.96
N ALA A 995 -11.00 -44.52 61.79
CA ALA A 995 -9.71 -43.91 61.49
C ALA A 995 -9.83 -42.54 60.85
N PHE A 996 -8.80 -41.71 61.05
CA PHE A 996 -8.58 -40.50 60.26
C PHE A 996 -7.98 -40.86 58.91
N ARG A 997 -8.60 -40.41 57.83
CA ARG A 997 -8.17 -40.58 56.43
C ARG A 997 -7.64 -39.30 55.80
N GLY A 998 -7.79 -38.17 56.48
CA GLY A 998 -7.17 -36.92 56.11
C GLY A 998 -7.29 -35.90 57.22
N PHE A 999 -6.37 -34.93 57.22
CA PHE A 999 -6.41 -33.76 58.08
C PHE A 999 -6.25 -32.52 57.20
N GLY A 1000 -6.93 -31.45 57.55
CA GLY A 1000 -6.71 -30.16 56.94
C GLY A 1000 -6.92 -29.06 57.95
N GLY A 1001 -6.44 -27.87 57.64
CA GLY A 1001 -6.70 -26.72 58.48
C GLY A 1001 -5.93 -25.50 58.02
N GLY A 1002 -6.28 -24.37 58.61
CA GLY A 1002 -5.70 -23.10 58.26
C GLY A 1002 -6.04 -22.01 59.25
N ALA A 1003 -5.38 -20.87 59.11
CA ALA A 1003 -5.65 -19.66 59.85
C ALA A 1003 -5.81 -18.50 58.87
N PHE A 1004 -6.59 -17.50 59.26
CA PHE A 1004 -6.85 -16.32 58.44
C PHE A 1004 -7.00 -15.07 59.29
N TYR A 1005 -6.71 -13.92 58.69
CA TYR A 1005 -6.80 -12.60 59.29
C TYR A 1005 -7.39 -11.59 58.31
N ASN A 1006 -8.31 -10.77 58.78
CA ASN A 1006 -9.15 -9.86 58.01
C ASN A 1006 -9.81 -10.54 56.79
N MET A 1007 -10.30 -11.76 57.00
CA MET A 1007 -11.09 -12.52 56.03
C MET A 1007 -12.33 -13.13 56.69
N GLU A 1008 -13.42 -13.24 55.95
CA GLU A 1008 -14.61 -13.99 56.32
C GLU A 1008 -14.53 -15.38 55.71
N ALA A 1009 -14.85 -16.41 56.47
CA ALA A 1009 -14.95 -17.78 56.00
C ALA A 1009 -16.43 -18.17 55.88
N ALA A 1010 -16.98 -18.12 54.68
CA ALA A 1010 -18.39 -18.44 54.41
C ALA A 1010 -18.54 -19.90 53.99
N LEU A 1011 -19.47 -20.63 54.62
CA LEU A 1011 -19.69 -22.05 54.31
C LEU A 1011 -20.34 -22.20 52.94
N SER A 1012 -19.74 -23.03 52.09
CA SER A 1012 -20.25 -23.41 50.77
C SER A 1012 -20.18 -24.92 50.62
N GLY A 1013 -21.29 -25.61 50.86
CA GLY A 1013 -21.31 -27.07 51.03
C GLY A 1013 -20.46 -27.49 52.23
N THR A 1014 -19.45 -28.34 52.01
CA THR A 1014 -18.44 -28.75 53.02
C THR A 1014 -17.18 -27.89 53.01
N THR A 1015 -17.06 -26.98 52.06
CA THR A 1015 -15.90 -26.10 51.89
C THR A 1015 -16.20 -24.71 52.45
N TYR A 1016 -15.17 -23.90 52.70
CA TYR A 1016 -15.34 -22.51 53.12
C TYR A 1016 -14.69 -21.68 52.03
N ASN A 1017 -15.40 -20.65 51.60
CA ASN A 1017 -14.86 -19.63 50.73
C ASN A 1017 -14.38 -18.47 51.60
N PHE A 1018 -13.17 -17.99 51.34
CA PHE A 1018 -12.57 -16.89 52.09
C PHE A 1018 -12.67 -15.60 51.29
N THR A 1019 -13.25 -14.56 51.88
CA THR A 1019 -13.36 -13.24 51.26
C THR A 1019 -12.79 -12.18 52.21
N PRO A 1020 -12.04 -11.16 51.76
CA PRO A 1020 -11.54 -10.12 52.66
C PRO A 1020 -12.68 -9.42 53.43
N GLN A 1021 -12.52 -9.31 54.76
CA GLN A 1021 -13.44 -8.59 55.65
C GLN A 1021 -12.66 -8.10 56.88
N LYS A 1022 -12.61 -6.79 57.11
CA LYS A 1022 -11.80 -6.21 58.18
C LYS A 1022 -12.30 -6.65 59.58
N SER A 1023 -11.36 -6.89 60.49
CA SER A 1023 -11.56 -7.19 61.92
C SER A 1023 -11.96 -8.63 62.27
N SER A 1024 -11.56 -9.61 61.46
CA SER A 1024 -11.71 -11.04 61.77
C SER A 1024 -10.36 -11.73 61.92
N LEU A 1025 -10.20 -12.57 62.93
CA LEU A 1025 -9.09 -13.52 63.04
C LEU A 1025 -9.73 -14.89 63.26
N GLY A 1026 -9.29 -15.92 62.57
CA GLY A 1026 -9.88 -17.24 62.78
C GLY A 1026 -9.01 -18.39 62.36
N PHE A 1027 -9.46 -19.59 62.68
CA PHE A 1027 -8.88 -20.83 62.20
C PHE A 1027 -9.97 -21.78 61.71
N ARG A 1028 -9.57 -22.68 60.82
CA ARG A 1028 -10.34 -23.83 60.41
C ARG A 1028 -9.52 -25.09 60.68
N ALA A 1029 -10.15 -26.11 61.23
CA ALA A 1029 -9.63 -27.47 61.23
C ALA A 1029 -10.62 -28.37 60.47
N MET A 1030 -10.11 -29.36 59.74
CA MET A 1030 -10.87 -30.33 58.98
C MET A 1030 -10.31 -31.72 59.22
N ALA A 1031 -11.17 -32.72 59.21
CA ALA A 1031 -10.78 -34.12 59.26
C ALA A 1031 -11.70 -34.96 58.39
N THR A 1032 -11.12 -35.91 57.66
CA THR A 1032 -11.87 -36.99 57.02
C THR A 1032 -11.82 -38.21 57.92
N LEU A 1033 -12.98 -38.72 58.30
CA LEU A 1033 -13.17 -39.89 59.15
C LEU A 1033 -13.72 -41.03 58.30
N ALA A 1034 -13.28 -42.27 58.56
CA ALA A 1034 -13.86 -43.45 57.93
C ALA A 1034 -13.82 -44.66 58.87
N THR A 1035 -14.77 -45.57 58.71
CA THR A 1035 -14.72 -46.88 59.35
C THR A 1035 -13.58 -47.72 58.78
N THR A 1036 -12.97 -48.56 59.61
CA THR A 1036 -11.83 -49.40 59.23
C THR A 1036 -12.03 -50.83 59.76
N PRO A 1037 -11.72 -51.89 58.98
CA PRO A 1037 -10.99 -51.91 57.70
C PRO A 1037 -11.85 -51.60 56.46
N LYS A 1038 -13.16 -51.41 56.63
CA LYS A 1038 -14.12 -51.17 55.53
C LYS A 1038 -14.68 -49.76 55.62
N GLU A 1039 -14.33 -48.91 54.66
CA GLU A 1039 -14.66 -47.48 54.63
C GLU A 1039 -16.08 -47.19 54.15
N ASP A 1040 -16.69 -48.17 53.48
CA ASP A 1040 -18.08 -48.15 53.04
C ASP A 1040 -19.09 -48.33 54.19
N GLY A 1041 -18.64 -48.66 55.41
CA GLY A 1041 -19.50 -48.70 56.58
C GLY A 1041 -20.05 -47.31 56.94
N PHE A 1042 -19.15 -46.37 57.20
CA PHE A 1042 -19.46 -44.96 57.43
C PHE A 1042 -18.20 -44.13 57.14
N ASN A 1043 -18.35 -43.00 56.46
CA ASN A 1043 -17.30 -41.99 56.39
C ASN A 1043 -17.90 -40.60 56.45
N ALA A 1044 -17.09 -39.63 56.88
CA ALA A 1044 -17.52 -38.26 57.06
C ALA A 1044 -16.37 -37.28 56.83
N ASP A 1045 -16.69 -36.10 56.30
CA ASP A 1045 -15.79 -34.95 56.27
C ASP A 1045 -16.32 -33.93 57.27
N VAL A 1046 -15.55 -33.67 58.33
CA VAL A 1046 -15.94 -32.77 59.42
C VAL A 1046 -15.03 -31.56 59.47
N GLY A 1047 -15.58 -30.41 59.87
CA GLY A 1047 -14.89 -29.13 59.97
C GLY A 1047 -15.22 -28.41 61.27
N LEU A 1048 -14.23 -27.75 61.85
CA LEU A 1048 -14.35 -26.85 62.99
C LEU A 1048 -13.84 -25.47 62.56
N LEU A 1049 -14.68 -24.45 62.69
CA LEU A 1049 -14.36 -23.04 62.43
C LEU A 1049 -14.42 -22.28 63.76
N GLY A 1050 -13.39 -21.48 64.06
CA GLY A 1050 -13.39 -20.54 65.17
C GLY A 1050 -13.00 -19.15 64.70
N GLN A 1051 -13.74 -18.13 65.11
CA GLN A 1051 -13.43 -16.72 64.84
C GLN A 1051 -13.29 -15.95 66.15
N PHE A 1052 -12.38 -14.98 66.17
CA PHE A 1052 -12.01 -14.16 67.31
C PHE A 1052 -12.16 -12.68 66.97
N SER A 1053 -12.52 -11.90 67.98
CA SER A 1053 -12.45 -10.44 67.93
C SER A 1053 -10.99 -9.96 67.88
N THR A 1054 -10.80 -8.70 67.49
CA THR A 1054 -9.50 -8.03 67.54
C THR A 1054 -8.89 -7.94 68.94
N SER A 1055 -9.69 -8.09 70.00
CA SER A 1055 -9.24 -8.18 71.39
C SER A 1055 -8.93 -9.62 71.85
N GLY A 1056 -9.01 -10.61 70.95
CA GLY A 1056 -8.69 -12.02 71.21
C GLY A 1056 -9.82 -12.86 71.83
N GLY A 1057 -11.04 -12.34 71.92
CA GLY A 1057 -12.19 -13.10 72.43
C GLY A 1057 -12.86 -13.92 71.34
N LEU A 1058 -13.26 -15.17 71.60
CA LEU A 1058 -13.99 -16.00 70.63
C LEU A 1058 -15.38 -15.38 70.35
N THR A 1059 -15.67 -15.08 69.10
CA THR A 1059 -16.92 -14.45 68.65
C THR A 1059 -17.85 -15.43 67.95
N TYR A 1060 -17.31 -16.44 67.28
CA TYR A 1060 -18.07 -17.44 66.56
C TYR A 1060 -17.36 -18.80 66.58
N ILE A 1061 -18.13 -19.87 66.75
CA ILE A 1061 -17.63 -21.25 66.59
C ILE A 1061 -18.66 -22.05 65.81
N ALA A 1062 -18.21 -22.85 64.84
CA ALA A 1062 -19.07 -23.73 64.07
C ALA A 1062 -18.42 -25.10 63.85
N PHE A 1063 -19.22 -26.16 63.97
CA PHE A 1063 -18.90 -27.52 63.61
C PHE A 1063 -19.81 -27.95 62.47
N THR A 1064 -19.22 -28.37 61.36
CA THR A 1064 -19.94 -28.78 60.15
C THR A 1064 -19.47 -30.15 59.72
N GLY A 1065 -20.31 -30.92 59.06
CA GLY A 1065 -19.82 -32.11 58.38
C GLY A 1065 -20.84 -32.83 57.54
N ASP A 1066 -20.34 -33.50 56.52
CA ASP A 1066 -21.10 -34.39 55.67
C ASP A 1066 -20.72 -35.84 55.97
N PHE A 1067 -21.68 -36.74 55.85
CA PHE A 1067 -21.45 -38.16 56.08
C PHE A 1067 -22.13 -39.03 55.03
N TRP A 1068 -21.54 -40.21 54.82
CA TRP A 1068 -21.98 -41.21 53.87
C TRP A 1068 -21.90 -42.61 54.47
N VAL A 1069 -22.87 -43.46 54.14
CA VAL A 1069 -22.99 -44.86 54.55
C VAL A 1069 -23.21 -45.70 53.30
N GLY A 1070 -22.51 -46.81 53.18
CA GLY A 1070 -22.57 -47.71 52.03
C GLY A 1070 -21.77 -47.24 50.81
N ALA A 1071 -20.82 -46.33 50.99
CA ALA A 1071 -19.97 -45.76 49.93
C ALA A 1071 -18.54 -45.57 50.44
N ASP A 1072 -17.53 -45.82 49.60
CA ASP A 1072 -16.13 -45.49 49.91
C ASP A 1072 -15.87 -43.97 49.82
N LEU A 1073 -14.63 -43.53 50.02
CA LEU A 1073 -14.26 -42.11 50.04
C LEU A 1073 -14.22 -41.42 48.66
N THR A 1074 -14.42 -42.15 47.56
CA THR A 1074 -14.42 -41.54 46.22
C THR A 1074 -15.72 -40.79 45.95
N SER A 1075 -15.64 -39.65 45.26
CA SER A 1075 -16.83 -38.83 44.91
C SER A 1075 -17.88 -39.63 44.13
N ALA A 1076 -17.44 -40.52 43.23
CA ALA A 1076 -18.35 -41.37 42.45
C ALA A 1076 -19.09 -42.41 43.30
N SER A 1077 -18.47 -42.90 44.37
CA SER A 1077 -19.08 -43.84 45.33
C SER A 1077 -20.01 -43.10 46.29
N ARG A 1078 -19.57 -41.95 46.85
CA ARG A 1078 -20.38 -41.09 47.73
C ARG A 1078 -21.68 -40.61 47.08
N ALA A 1079 -21.66 -40.30 45.78
CA ALA A 1079 -22.87 -39.96 45.02
C ALA A 1079 -23.91 -41.09 44.93
N LYS A 1080 -23.51 -42.33 45.23
CA LYS A 1080 -24.35 -43.54 45.24
C LYS A 1080 -24.52 -44.10 46.66
N ALA A 1081 -24.23 -43.32 47.70
CA ALA A 1081 -24.36 -43.75 49.09
C ALA A 1081 -25.80 -44.19 49.41
N LYS A 1082 -25.91 -45.17 50.30
CA LYS A 1082 -27.21 -45.68 50.78
C LYS A 1082 -27.85 -44.72 51.77
N ILE A 1083 -27.05 -44.01 52.55
CA ILE A 1083 -27.48 -42.92 53.41
C ILE A 1083 -26.42 -41.84 53.26
N ASP A 1084 -26.85 -40.61 53.03
CA ASP A 1084 -26.00 -39.42 52.98
C ASP A 1084 -26.67 -38.30 53.78
N GLY A 1085 -25.87 -37.36 54.27
CA GLY A 1085 -26.42 -36.25 55.01
C GLY A 1085 -25.38 -35.24 55.42
N ASN A 1086 -25.86 -34.14 55.99
CA ASN A 1086 -25.03 -33.06 56.50
C ASN A 1086 -25.48 -32.60 57.88
N LEU A 1087 -24.57 -31.95 58.58
CA LEU A 1087 -24.72 -31.42 59.92
C LEU A 1087 -24.04 -30.04 59.97
N SER A 1088 -24.69 -29.09 60.64
CA SER A 1088 -24.11 -27.80 61.02
C SER A 1088 -24.54 -27.47 62.44
N ALA A 1089 -23.58 -27.11 63.28
CA ALA A 1089 -23.80 -26.65 64.65
C ALA A 1089 -22.95 -25.39 64.88
N ALA A 1090 -23.58 -24.24 65.08
CA ALA A 1090 -22.90 -22.96 65.20
C ALA A 1090 -23.37 -22.20 66.44
N TYR A 1091 -22.45 -21.42 67.02
CA TYR A 1091 -22.74 -20.49 68.10
C TYR A 1091 -22.11 -19.12 67.82
N ASN A 1092 -22.95 -18.09 67.76
CA ASN A 1092 -22.55 -16.69 67.71
C ASN A 1092 -22.61 -16.12 69.14
N PHE A 1093 -21.44 -15.80 69.70
CA PHE A 1093 -21.31 -15.31 71.08
C PHE A 1093 -21.89 -13.90 71.28
N PRO A 1094 -21.61 -12.90 70.41
CA PRO A 1094 -22.24 -11.57 70.49
C PRO A 1094 -23.78 -11.60 70.48
N ASP A 1095 -24.38 -12.43 69.62
CA ASP A 1095 -25.83 -12.52 69.50
C ASP A 1095 -26.46 -13.54 70.46
N ARG A 1096 -25.65 -14.32 71.19
CA ARG A 1096 -26.09 -15.42 72.06
C ARG A 1096 -26.98 -16.41 71.32
N HIS A 1097 -26.64 -16.69 70.07
CA HIS A 1097 -27.45 -17.48 69.16
C HIS A 1097 -26.79 -18.82 68.86
N PHE A 1098 -27.46 -19.91 69.22
CA PHE A 1098 -27.08 -21.28 68.86
C PHE A 1098 -27.98 -21.78 67.74
N ASN A 1099 -27.40 -22.32 66.69
CA ASN A 1099 -28.14 -23.00 65.64
C ASN A 1099 -27.53 -24.38 65.40
N PHE A 1100 -28.38 -25.40 65.33
CA PHE A 1100 -28.04 -26.73 64.92
C PHE A 1100 -29.01 -27.12 63.80
N SER A 1101 -28.49 -27.65 62.70
CA SER A 1101 -29.29 -28.19 61.61
C SER A 1101 -28.65 -29.44 61.04
N THR A 1102 -29.47 -30.39 60.61
CA THR A 1102 -29.01 -31.58 59.91
C THR A 1102 -30.02 -32.00 58.86
N ASN A 1103 -29.52 -32.53 57.76
CA ASN A 1103 -30.31 -33.13 56.69
C ASN A 1103 -29.83 -34.55 56.46
N VAL A 1104 -30.75 -35.50 56.31
CA VAL A 1104 -30.43 -36.91 56.07
C VAL A 1104 -31.27 -37.44 54.93
N ASN A 1105 -30.61 -38.05 53.95
CA ASN A 1105 -31.21 -38.72 52.82
C ASN A 1105 -30.92 -40.23 52.90
N VAL A 1106 -31.93 -41.04 52.62
CA VAL A 1106 -31.84 -42.50 52.56
C VAL A 1106 -32.16 -42.93 51.13
N ASN A 1107 -31.24 -43.64 50.50
CA ASN A 1107 -31.37 -44.21 49.17
C ASN A 1107 -31.08 -45.72 49.20
N ALA A 1108 -31.89 -46.46 49.97
CA ALA A 1108 -31.68 -47.88 50.22
C ALA A 1108 -32.99 -48.69 50.06
N PRO A 1109 -33.45 -48.95 48.81
CA PRO A 1109 -34.68 -49.70 48.57
C PRO A 1109 -34.76 -50.98 49.43
N PRO A 1110 -35.91 -51.25 50.09
CA PRO A 1110 -37.21 -50.62 49.88
C PRO A 1110 -37.48 -49.34 50.68
N ILE A 1111 -36.48 -48.78 51.37
CA ILE A 1111 -36.60 -47.54 52.17
C ILE A 1111 -35.87 -46.41 51.43
N THR A 1112 -36.60 -45.36 51.08
CA THR A 1112 -36.03 -44.19 50.39
C THR A 1112 -36.65 -42.91 50.90
N THR A 1113 -35.93 -41.80 50.92
CA THR A 1113 -36.49 -40.47 51.21
C THR A 1113 -36.72 -39.72 49.90
N PRO A 1114 -37.95 -39.25 49.58
CA PRO A 1114 -38.20 -38.43 48.39
C PRO A 1114 -37.48 -37.07 48.42
N SER A 1115 -37.21 -36.57 49.62
CA SER A 1115 -36.43 -35.36 49.91
C SER A 1115 -35.68 -35.57 51.22
N PRO A 1116 -34.55 -34.88 51.47
CA PRO A 1116 -33.82 -35.01 52.72
C PRO A 1116 -34.72 -34.72 53.93
N VAL A 1117 -34.62 -35.58 54.93
CA VAL A 1117 -35.25 -35.43 56.25
C VAL A 1117 -34.47 -34.36 57.01
N ASN A 1118 -35.14 -33.28 57.42
CA ASN A 1118 -34.53 -32.12 58.05
C ASN A 1118 -34.84 -32.05 59.55
N MET A 1119 -33.83 -31.67 60.35
CA MET A 1119 -33.95 -31.34 61.76
C MET A 1119 -33.22 -30.02 62.05
N VAL A 1120 -33.85 -29.12 62.82
CA VAL A 1120 -33.27 -27.85 63.25
C VAL A 1120 -33.56 -27.62 64.73
N LEU A 1121 -32.53 -27.22 65.49
CA LEU A 1121 -32.64 -26.65 66.83
C LEU A 1121 -32.04 -25.25 66.79
N ASP A 1122 -32.84 -24.24 67.09
CA ASP A 1122 -32.43 -22.84 67.10
C ASP A 1122 -32.71 -22.24 68.48
N ILE A 1123 -31.74 -21.54 69.06
CA ILE A 1123 -31.83 -20.91 70.37
C ILE A 1123 -31.25 -19.50 70.28
N ASP A 1124 -32.10 -18.50 70.18
CA ASP A 1124 -31.78 -17.08 70.28
C ASP A 1124 -31.93 -16.61 71.73
N GLY A 1125 -30.81 -16.63 72.46
CA GLY A 1125 -30.76 -16.22 73.85
C GLY A 1125 -30.94 -14.71 74.09
N LYS A 1126 -30.85 -13.87 73.05
CA LYS A 1126 -31.00 -12.40 73.16
C LYS A 1126 -32.47 -12.00 73.12
N ASN A 1127 -33.24 -12.63 72.25
CA ASN A 1127 -34.69 -12.45 72.16
C ASN A 1127 -35.48 -13.45 73.02
N ASN A 1128 -34.79 -14.36 73.71
CA ASN A 1128 -35.38 -15.43 74.51
C ASN A 1128 -36.33 -16.30 73.66
N GLN A 1129 -35.92 -16.60 72.43
CA GLN A 1129 -36.67 -17.39 71.46
C GLN A 1129 -35.92 -18.69 71.18
N TRP A 1130 -36.64 -19.81 71.04
CA TRP A 1130 -36.06 -21.07 70.65
C TRP A 1130 -37.09 -22.00 70.03
N TYR A 1131 -36.62 -22.92 69.20
CA TYR A 1131 -37.41 -24.01 68.68
C TYR A 1131 -36.58 -25.24 68.36
N PHE A 1132 -37.21 -26.40 68.49
CA PHE A 1132 -36.83 -27.63 67.81
C PHE A 1132 -37.86 -27.90 66.72
N LYS A 1133 -37.40 -28.21 65.51
CA LYS A 1133 -38.24 -28.59 64.37
C LYS A 1133 -37.63 -29.83 63.73
N PHE A 1134 -38.42 -30.87 63.57
CA PHE A 1134 -38.09 -32.05 62.80
C PHE A 1134 -39.20 -32.21 61.76
N GLY A 1135 -39.02 -31.51 60.63
CA GLY A 1135 -40.11 -31.22 59.69
C GLY A 1135 -41.07 -30.13 60.21
N GLU A 1136 -41.89 -29.61 59.30
CA GLU A 1136 -42.96 -28.65 59.58
C GLU A 1136 -44.25 -29.07 58.86
N PRO A 1137 -45.44 -28.59 59.25
CA PRO A 1137 -46.70 -28.96 58.60
C PRO A 1137 -46.75 -28.72 57.09
N GLN A 1138 -46.02 -27.71 56.59
CA GLN A 1138 -45.89 -27.43 55.16
C GLN A 1138 -44.69 -28.15 54.51
N ASN A 1139 -43.68 -28.51 55.30
CA ASN A 1139 -42.41 -29.09 54.88
C ASN A 1139 -42.17 -30.39 55.66
N LEU A 1140 -42.93 -31.41 55.31
CA LEU A 1140 -42.94 -32.68 56.04
C LEU A 1140 -41.65 -33.46 55.78
N ASN A 1141 -41.14 -34.10 56.83
CA ASN A 1141 -40.14 -35.15 56.66
C ASN A 1141 -40.85 -36.39 56.12
N MET A 1142 -40.37 -36.95 55.00
CA MET A 1142 -41.03 -38.07 54.34
C MET A 1142 -40.06 -39.22 54.09
N VAL A 1143 -40.50 -40.43 54.45
CA VAL A 1143 -39.80 -41.68 54.18
C VAL A 1143 -40.75 -42.59 53.42
N ARG A 1144 -40.30 -43.10 52.28
CA ARG A 1144 -41.01 -44.08 51.47
C ARG A 1144 -40.54 -45.48 51.83
N ILE A 1145 -41.44 -46.31 52.33
CA ILE A 1145 -41.18 -47.72 52.68
C ILE A 1145 -42.08 -48.61 51.83
N LEU A 1146 -41.48 -49.52 51.05
CA LEU A 1146 -42.23 -50.48 50.20
C LEU A 1146 -43.27 -49.81 49.29
N GLY A 1147 -42.97 -48.59 48.83
CA GLY A 1147 -43.86 -47.80 47.97
C GLY A 1147 -44.86 -46.89 48.71
N VAL A 1148 -45.00 -46.99 50.03
CA VAL A 1148 -45.89 -46.17 50.88
C VAL A 1148 -45.12 -44.97 51.43
N ASN A 1149 -45.69 -43.77 51.31
CA ASN A 1149 -45.09 -42.55 51.87
C ASN A 1149 -45.55 -42.36 53.33
N LEU A 1150 -44.62 -42.50 54.26
CA LEU A 1150 -44.77 -42.11 55.66
C LEU A 1150 -44.26 -40.69 55.80
N TYR A 1151 -44.98 -39.83 56.50
CA TYR A 1151 -44.56 -38.46 56.73
C TYR A 1151 -44.74 -38.06 58.18
N GLU A 1152 -43.90 -37.15 58.63
CA GLU A 1152 -44.00 -36.58 59.97
C GLU A 1152 -43.55 -35.11 60.03
N TYR A 1153 -44.00 -34.43 61.08
CA TYR A 1153 -43.38 -33.25 61.62
C TYR A 1153 -43.44 -33.29 63.15
N LEU A 1154 -42.40 -32.81 63.84
CA LEU A 1154 -42.37 -32.60 65.29
C LEU A 1154 -41.76 -31.24 65.58
N MET A 1155 -42.49 -30.37 66.26
CA MET A 1155 -42.03 -29.03 66.64
C MET A 1155 -42.31 -28.76 68.12
N PHE A 1156 -41.39 -28.12 68.81
CA PHE A 1156 -41.61 -27.59 70.17
C PHE A 1156 -40.69 -26.40 70.44
N GLY A 1157 -41.06 -25.56 71.40
CA GLY A 1157 -40.36 -24.32 71.72
C GLY A 1157 -41.30 -23.11 71.72
N ASN A 1158 -40.75 -21.92 71.94
CA ASN A 1158 -41.55 -20.69 72.04
C ASN A 1158 -41.58 -19.84 70.77
N HIS A 1159 -40.91 -20.29 69.71
CA HIS A 1159 -40.91 -19.64 68.41
C HIS A 1159 -41.18 -20.66 67.28
N ILE A 1160 -42.40 -21.21 67.25
CA ILE A 1160 -42.84 -22.16 66.21
C ILE A 1160 -44.11 -21.69 65.50
N PRO A 1161 -44.33 -22.06 64.23
CA PRO A 1161 -45.59 -21.79 63.53
C PRO A 1161 -46.75 -22.48 64.26
N THR A 1162 -47.87 -21.78 64.46
CA THR A 1162 -49.07 -22.38 65.06
C THR A 1162 -49.67 -23.40 64.08
N PRO A 1163 -49.67 -24.71 64.38
CA PRO A 1163 -50.35 -25.70 63.57
C PRO A 1163 -51.86 -25.46 63.61
N ASN A 1164 -52.53 -25.50 62.46
CA ASN A 1164 -53.95 -25.19 62.31
C ASN A 1164 -54.81 -26.44 62.00
N GLY A 1165 -54.38 -27.61 62.49
CA GLY A 1165 -55.06 -28.90 62.31
C GLY A 1165 -54.24 -29.85 61.44
N PHE A 1166 -54.94 -30.77 60.76
CA PHE A 1166 -54.29 -31.75 59.89
C PHE A 1166 -53.39 -31.10 58.83
N THR A 1167 -52.30 -31.76 58.44
CA THR A 1167 -51.38 -31.20 57.44
C THR A 1167 -52.10 -30.93 56.12
N PRO A 1168 -51.66 -29.91 55.34
CA PRO A 1168 -52.24 -29.62 54.03
C PRO A 1168 -52.23 -30.84 53.11
N THR A 1169 -51.16 -31.63 53.17
CA THR A 1169 -50.98 -32.87 52.44
C THR A 1169 -52.10 -33.86 52.71
N PHE A 1170 -52.34 -34.20 53.99
CA PHE A 1170 -53.46 -35.08 54.37
C PHE A 1170 -54.82 -34.44 54.08
N ARG A 1171 -55.01 -33.17 54.44
CA ARG A 1171 -56.27 -32.44 54.27
C ARG A 1171 -56.73 -32.41 52.82
N ASN A 1172 -55.81 -32.15 51.89
CA ASN A 1172 -56.10 -32.09 50.46
C ASN A 1172 -56.36 -33.49 49.89
N ALA A 1173 -55.58 -34.50 50.29
CA ALA A 1173 -55.79 -35.90 49.88
C ALA A 1173 -57.12 -36.46 50.42
N TYR A 1174 -57.46 -36.17 51.67
CA TYR A 1174 -58.73 -36.52 52.30
C TYR A 1174 -59.91 -35.89 51.55
N HIS A 1175 -59.85 -34.59 51.27
CA HIS A 1175 -60.87 -33.91 50.46
C HIS A 1175 -61.00 -34.54 49.07
N GLY A 1176 -59.89 -34.88 48.41
CA GLY A 1176 -59.89 -35.61 47.14
C GLY A 1176 -60.57 -36.98 47.23
N ALA A 1177 -60.39 -37.71 48.33
CA ALA A 1177 -60.93 -39.06 48.51
C ALA A 1177 -62.41 -39.10 48.96
N VAL A 1178 -62.86 -38.17 49.81
CA VAL A 1178 -64.22 -38.20 50.41
C VAL A 1178 -65.11 -36.99 50.04
N GLY A 1179 -64.60 -36.05 49.24
CA GLY A 1179 -65.34 -34.90 48.72
C GLY A 1179 -65.60 -33.76 49.72
N HIS A 1180 -65.07 -33.84 50.94
CA HIS A 1180 -65.19 -32.82 51.99
C HIS A 1180 -63.89 -32.76 52.81
N TYR A 1181 -63.59 -31.61 53.41
CA TYR A 1181 -62.45 -31.50 54.33
C TYR A 1181 -62.72 -32.25 55.65
N PRO A 1182 -61.69 -32.80 56.30
CA PRO A 1182 -61.86 -33.48 57.59
C PRO A 1182 -62.46 -32.53 58.64
N GLY A 1183 -63.43 -33.01 59.42
CA GLY A 1183 -64.30 -32.20 60.29
C GLY A 1183 -63.57 -31.51 61.46
N GLY A 1184 -63.92 -30.24 61.70
CA GLY A 1184 -63.30 -29.30 62.65
C GLY A 1184 -63.59 -29.52 64.15
N SER A 1185 -63.65 -30.76 64.61
CA SER A 1185 -63.68 -31.11 66.04
C SER A 1185 -62.40 -31.81 66.52
N VAL A 1186 -61.29 -31.64 65.80
CA VAL A 1186 -59.96 -31.67 66.43
C VAL A 1186 -59.92 -30.43 67.31
N GLY A 1187 -59.95 -30.60 68.63
CA GLY A 1187 -60.30 -29.53 69.56
C GLY A 1187 -59.52 -28.23 69.34
N ASN A 1188 -60.10 -27.12 69.82
CA ASN A 1188 -59.43 -25.83 70.04
C ASN A 1188 -58.19 -25.92 70.98
N GLY A 1189 -57.62 -27.10 71.20
CA GLY A 1189 -56.23 -27.28 71.61
C GLY A 1189 -55.26 -26.96 70.46
N GLY A 1190 -55.61 -25.95 69.64
CA GLY A 1190 -54.58 -25.16 69.00
C GLY A 1190 -53.59 -24.78 70.09
N VAL A 1191 -52.32 -24.90 69.77
CA VAL A 1191 -51.21 -24.65 70.68
C VAL A 1191 -51.46 -23.31 71.41
N GLY A 1192 -51.94 -23.39 72.65
CA GLY A 1192 -52.38 -22.23 73.42
C GLY A 1192 -51.19 -21.43 73.92
N GLY A 1193 -51.40 -20.61 74.97
CA GLY A 1193 -50.30 -19.87 75.63
C GLY A 1193 -49.09 -20.72 76.07
N ALA A 1194 -49.22 -22.06 76.08
CA ALA A 1194 -48.14 -23.02 76.33
C ALA A 1194 -46.98 -22.94 75.31
N THR A 1195 -47.20 -22.54 74.05
CA THR A 1195 -46.05 -22.20 73.18
C THR A 1195 -45.47 -20.84 73.49
N GLN A 1196 -46.25 -19.84 73.88
CA GLN A 1196 -45.66 -18.56 74.30
C GLN A 1196 -44.67 -18.75 75.48
N THR A 1197 -44.88 -19.79 76.30
CA THR A 1197 -43.99 -20.18 77.41
C THR A 1197 -42.98 -21.28 77.07
N GLY A 1198 -43.00 -21.84 75.85
CA GLY A 1198 -42.10 -22.91 75.41
C GLY A 1198 -42.34 -24.30 76.03
N SER A 1199 -43.50 -24.51 76.66
CA SER A 1199 -43.88 -25.75 77.33
C SER A 1199 -44.77 -26.68 76.48
N GLY A 1200 -45.12 -26.26 75.27
CA GLY A 1200 -45.97 -27.01 74.33
C GLY A 1200 -45.20 -27.72 73.21
N PHE A 1201 -45.89 -28.62 72.51
CA PHE A 1201 -45.37 -29.31 71.31
C PHE A 1201 -46.45 -29.48 70.25
N ALA A 1202 -46.03 -29.72 69.00
CA ALA A 1202 -46.87 -30.02 67.86
C ALA A 1202 -46.27 -31.18 67.06
N LEU A 1203 -47.07 -32.22 66.83
CA LEU A 1203 -46.66 -33.45 66.15
C LEU A 1203 -47.74 -33.83 65.13
N GLY A 1204 -47.34 -34.07 63.90
CA GLY A 1204 -48.17 -34.76 62.91
C GLY A 1204 -47.41 -35.98 62.41
N VAL A 1205 -48.02 -37.16 62.49
CA VAL A 1205 -47.47 -38.37 61.89
C VAL A 1205 -48.57 -39.02 61.05
N GLY A 1206 -48.26 -39.36 59.81
CA GLY A 1206 -49.23 -39.99 58.95
C GLY A 1206 -48.60 -40.85 57.87
N PHE A 1207 -49.46 -41.56 57.16
CA PHE A 1207 -49.08 -42.24 55.95
C PHE A 1207 -50.09 -41.97 54.86
N MET A 1208 -49.62 -42.00 53.64
CA MET A 1208 -50.46 -41.99 52.45
C MET A 1208 -49.98 -43.07 51.50
N PHE A 1209 -50.95 -43.81 51.00
CA PHE A 1209 -50.83 -44.78 49.95
C PHE A 1209 -51.77 -44.33 48.85
N ASP A 1210 -51.22 -44.04 47.67
CA ASP A 1210 -52.01 -43.87 46.45
C ASP A 1210 -51.38 -44.75 45.39
N LYS A 1211 -52.09 -45.80 45.00
CA LYS A 1211 -51.65 -46.75 43.98
C LYS A 1211 -52.69 -46.79 42.87
N SER A 1212 -52.39 -46.08 41.79
CA SER A 1212 -53.10 -46.19 40.52
C SER A 1212 -52.35 -47.15 39.60
N ASP A 1213 -53.05 -48.12 39.03
CA ASP A 1213 -52.49 -49.02 38.02
C ASP A 1213 -53.59 -49.39 37.01
N GLN A 1214 -53.18 -49.67 35.78
CA GLN A 1214 -54.08 -49.91 34.67
C GLN A 1214 -53.77 -51.29 34.07
N LYS A 1215 -54.55 -52.29 34.47
CA LYS A 1215 -54.37 -53.66 34.02
C LYS A 1215 -55.18 -53.91 32.75
N HIS A 1216 -54.51 -54.23 31.66
CA HIS A 1216 -55.18 -54.64 30.42
C HIS A 1216 -55.97 -55.94 30.66
N LEU A 1217 -57.25 -55.95 30.31
CA LEU A 1217 -58.12 -57.10 30.51
C LEU A 1217 -58.20 -57.97 29.24
N THR A 1218 -58.60 -57.36 28.12
CA THR A 1218 -58.70 -57.95 26.77
C THR A 1218 -59.17 -56.90 25.76
N GLY A 1219 -58.77 -57.01 24.48
CA GLY A 1219 -59.16 -56.06 23.42
C GLY A 1219 -58.73 -54.62 23.73
N ASN A 1220 -59.64 -53.65 23.65
CA ASN A 1220 -59.40 -52.25 24.04
C ASN A 1220 -59.82 -51.96 25.49
N TYR A 1221 -60.12 -52.98 26.30
CA TYR A 1221 -60.60 -52.81 27.67
C TYR A 1221 -59.44 -52.89 28.67
N TYR A 1222 -59.37 -51.86 29.53
CA TYR A 1222 -58.42 -51.77 30.62
C TYR A 1222 -59.19 -51.61 31.94
N LEU A 1223 -58.72 -52.30 32.98
CA LEU A 1223 -59.12 -52.05 34.35
C LEU A 1223 -58.13 -51.03 34.93
N ALA A 1224 -58.52 -49.77 34.97
CA ALA A 1224 -57.88 -48.81 35.85
C ALA A 1224 -58.41 -49.01 37.26
N TYR A 1225 -57.52 -49.21 38.22
CA TYR A 1225 -57.86 -49.18 39.63
C TYR A 1225 -56.98 -48.14 40.33
N GLN A 1226 -57.59 -47.35 41.19
CA GLN A 1226 -56.90 -46.43 42.08
C GLN A 1226 -57.24 -46.82 43.51
N LEU A 1227 -56.21 -47.12 44.30
CA LEU A 1227 -56.33 -47.46 45.71
C LEU A 1227 -55.64 -46.36 46.51
N GLY A 1228 -56.46 -45.50 47.11
CA GLY A 1228 -56.03 -44.47 48.05
C GLY A 1228 -56.34 -44.89 49.49
N ALA A 1229 -55.37 -44.83 50.40
CA ALA A 1229 -55.57 -44.96 51.83
C ALA A 1229 -54.60 -44.06 52.58
N GLY A 1230 -55.04 -43.41 53.65
CA GLY A 1230 -54.16 -42.60 54.48
C GLY A 1230 -54.80 -42.30 55.83
N ALA A 1231 -53.96 -42.08 56.82
CA ALA A 1231 -54.34 -41.62 58.14
C ALA A 1231 -53.29 -40.65 58.64
N GLU A 1232 -53.72 -39.65 59.41
CA GLU A 1232 -52.84 -38.74 60.12
C GLU A 1232 -53.25 -38.69 61.59
N LEU A 1233 -52.27 -38.80 62.48
CA LEU A 1233 -52.37 -38.46 63.88
C LEU A 1233 -51.78 -37.06 64.06
N HIS A 1234 -52.61 -36.11 64.49
CA HIS A 1234 -52.19 -34.77 64.86
C HIS A 1234 -52.33 -34.59 66.38
N LEU A 1235 -51.23 -34.28 67.06
CA LEU A 1235 -51.17 -34.00 68.49
C LEU A 1235 -50.55 -32.62 68.71
N ALA A 1236 -51.23 -31.77 69.47
CA ALA A 1236 -50.73 -30.47 69.88
C ALA A 1236 -51.10 -30.24 71.37
N SER A 1237 -50.16 -29.74 72.16
CA SER A 1237 -50.33 -29.43 73.59
C SER A 1237 -49.62 -28.16 73.98
#